data_AF-A0A925QGD0-F1
#
_entry.id   AF-A0A925QGD0-F1
#
_cell.length_a   1.000
_cell.length_b   1.000
_cell.length_c   1.000
_cell.angle_alpha   90.00
_cell.angle_beta   90.00
_cell.angle_gamma   90.00
#
_symmetry.space_group_name_H-M   'P 1'
#
loop_
_entity.id
_entity.type
_entity.pdbx_description
1 polymer ?
#
loop_
_entity_poly.entity_id
_entity_poly.type
_entity_poly.pdbx_seq_one_letter_code
_entity_poly.pdbx_strand_id
1 'polypeptide(L)'
;MNSRRFLRGVLAGTLLAGLLAALILISPPASSQDLARMRQDIDKVLKSYDQIDLDPAVALKQVRQTRQLSLATSHGTFDLTLEPHDMRAPNYRAEVWGVAGVRALERGPVHTYKGTVRGMDGAQARFTIDGQTVVGTIITPGGLFFVEPASNFSPAARKTDFVVHAESSVKEGILGECGTTLAEDVGERVVALKQRTESRAAQDPDVREVFGPHLDIDTATEADFEYFTAFGNSATTANDQILTIMNQVEGIYSSQLGLEFNIVFQRVWESNTDPYTSTAASAALTEFRTAYDGSFGPGAPPQRDLTHMWTGKDFDSSTIGIAYRPGFNCPDVGFAYGISQDILNNKAALSAHEIGHNFGARHPNQLTPVPSDCGGTIMNSFLTASTTFCQFSKDEITNHTADNVACLTRLSQPGCTYSISPPTQVFPSVGGSGSVNITTGSGCAWGVAEGATWVTFTGDSGAGSGTANYTVGANNGGARSVVVDIAGQPLTIQQAASANCTITPIGFGQTSNGTLATSDCRSGQPERTDAFIDQYSFSGSMGQGIRIEMNAVTAPPAGLDTFLYLFAPDGSIAASNDDIVLGSQTNSRIPMAAGTFFSLPQSGTFIIVATSFENDETGDYSVTLTAQDGGTPTPTPTPTPTPTPTPTPTPTPTPNPNASNVQFSSGNYAVVEAVGGDGLGFEGTGFRTITVTRSGDLSTPASVDYATSDGTANGRKDYEISLGTLRFGAGETSKTFIVFIADDVFLEADETVNLTLSNPVATILGAIPVALLTIDSQDSSDGPNPVAAASFNPGFFVRINYLDFFTREPDLSGFNFWVGQTSGGCGNPDLVVCRVNTSGAFFLSIEFQQTGYVVYRTFTSAFGPTSVGGTVPLTLEEFLPDVQRIGRGVIIGQPGADALLEANKQAYFNEFVARARFVAQYPTSQSPGVFVNALNANAGGALSQSQRDTLVAELTGGTKTRAQVLRAVAEDSDLVGAHFNRAFVLMQYFGYLRRNPFDSPEPTLNFAGYNFWLGKLNQFNGDFVSAEMVKAFIESSEYRERFGP
;
A
#
# COMPACT_ATOMS: atom_id res chain seq x y z
N MET A 1 52.24 -72.66 0.18
CA MET A 1 53.54 -73.07 -0.40
C MET A 1 54.45 -71.85 -0.55
N ASN A 2 55.73 -72.06 -0.83
CA ASN A 2 56.82 -71.07 -0.97
C ASN A 2 56.48 -69.87 -1.91
N SER A 3 57.15 -68.70 -1.87
CA SER A 3 58.58 -68.51 -1.58
C SER A 3 59.04 -67.07 -1.27
N ARG A 4 60.21 -66.95 -0.62
CA ARG A 4 61.19 -65.82 -0.54
C ARG A 4 60.90 -64.53 0.29
N ARG A 5 61.69 -64.45 1.40
CA ARG A 5 62.48 -63.32 1.96
C ARG A 5 61.86 -62.28 2.95
N PHE A 6 62.56 -62.16 4.10
CA PHE A 6 62.82 -60.97 4.95
C PHE A 6 61.60 -60.30 5.66
N LEU A 7 61.72 -59.70 6.86
CA LEU A 7 62.67 -59.80 7.99
C LEU A 7 61.93 -59.35 9.29
N ARG A 8 62.52 -59.50 10.49
CA ARG A 8 61.90 -59.09 11.78
C ARG A 8 62.24 -57.64 12.18
N GLY A 9 61.27 -56.94 12.80
CA GLY A 9 61.53 -56.16 14.05
C GLY A 9 60.93 -54.75 14.19
N VAL A 10 60.19 -54.54 15.30
CA VAL A 10 59.88 -53.25 16.02
C VAL A 10 59.17 -52.12 15.23
N LEU A 11 58.50 -51.11 15.83
CA LEU A 11 58.34 -50.65 17.23
C LEU A 11 56.85 -50.33 17.58
N ALA A 12 56.53 -49.52 18.61
CA ALA A 12 55.20 -49.46 19.25
C ALA A 12 54.66 -48.03 19.58
N GLY A 13 53.34 -47.94 19.88
CA GLY A 13 52.60 -46.73 20.35
C GLY A 13 51.62 -46.16 19.31
N THR A 14 50.48 -45.53 19.64
CA THR A 14 49.84 -45.28 20.97
C THR A 14 48.37 -44.86 20.85
N LEU A 15 47.62 -44.96 21.97
CA LEU A 15 46.39 -44.21 22.34
C LEU A 15 45.03 -44.54 21.67
N LEU A 16 43.96 -43.95 22.25
CA LEU A 16 42.63 -44.56 22.38
C LEU A 16 41.48 -43.54 22.23
N ALA A 17 40.56 -43.78 21.28
CA ALA A 17 39.19 -43.26 21.19
C ALA A 17 38.48 -44.05 20.06
N GLY A 18 37.16 -44.25 20.02
CA GLY A 18 36.11 -43.80 20.92
C GLY A 18 34.73 -43.90 20.25
N LEU A 19 34.36 -45.08 19.74
CA LEU A 19 33.10 -45.29 19.00
C LEU A 19 31.98 -45.80 19.90
N LEU A 20 30.85 -45.10 19.93
CA LEU A 20 29.56 -45.60 20.43
C LEU A 20 28.49 -45.34 19.37
N ALA A 21 28.25 -46.31 18.49
CA ALA A 21 27.13 -46.28 17.57
C ALA A 21 25.88 -46.81 18.28
N ALA A 22 24.83 -45.99 18.39
CA ALA A 22 23.56 -46.41 18.99
C ALA A 22 22.76 -47.25 18.00
N LEU A 23 22.31 -48.44 18.43
CA LEU A 23 21.53 -49.35 17.61
C LEU A 23 20.04 -48.97 17.70
N ILE A 24 19.44 -48.58 16.57
CA ILE A 24 18.02 -48.20 16.49
C ILE A 24 17.14 -49.44 16.72
N LEU A 25 16.09 -49.30 17.54
CA LEU A 25 15.11 -50.36 17.80
C LEU A 25 14.10 -50.43 16.64
N ILE A 26 14.14 -51.55 15.92
CA ILE A 26 13.30 -51.77 14.74
C ILE A 26 11.84 -51.97 15.16
N SER A 27 10.99 -50.99 14.85
CA SER A 27 9.52 -51.14 14.87
C SER A 27 9.07 -52.23 13.89
N PRO A 28 7.91 -52.89 14.12
CA PRO A 28 7.41 -53.89 13.19
C PRO A 28 7.29 -53.31 11.76
N PRO A 29 7.66 -54.08 10.72
CA PRO A 29 7.64 -53.57 9.36
C PRO A 29 6.21 -53.22 8.93
N ALA A 30 6.05 -52.04 8.32
CA ALA A 30 4.83 -51.68 7.59
C ALA A 30 4.54 -52.74 6.51
N SER A 31 3.28 -52.89 6.10
CA SER A 31 2.96 -53.87 5.07
C SER A 31 3.63 -53.48 3.74
N SER A 32 3.93 -54.48 2.90
CA SER A 32 4.48 -54.24 1.57
C SER A 32 3.54 -53.42 0.67
N GLN A 33 2.25 -53.31 1.01
CA GLN A 33 1.28 -52.46 0.32
C GLN A 33 1.35 -51.01 0.81
N ASP A 34 1.51 -50.78 2.12
CA ASP A 34 1.60 -49.43 2.69
C ASP A 34 2.89 -48.73 2.25
N LEU A 35 4.03 -49.43 2.26
CA LEU A 35 5.30 -48.92 1.76
C LEU A 35 5.28 -48.61 0.26
N ALA A 36 4.57 -49.44 -0.53
CA ALA A 36 4.39 -49.20 -1.97
C ALA A 36 3.49 -47.98 -2.22
N ARG A 37 2.42 -47.83 -1.45
CA ARG A 37 1.50 -46.69 -1.53
C ARG A 37 2.17 -45.38 -1.12
N MET A 38 2.89 -45.38 0.02
CA MET A 38 3.62 -44.21 0.50
C MET A 38 4.62 -43.70 -0.54
N ARG A 39 5.38 -44.60 -1.18
CA ARG A 39 6.28 -44.24 -2.28
C ARG A 39 5.51 -43.72 -3.49
N GLN A 40 4.43 -44.40 -3.92
CA GLN A 40 3.59 -43.92 -5.02
C GLN A 40 2.99 -42.52 -4.75
N ASP A 41 2.75 -42.17 -3.49
CA ASP A 41 2.27 -40.84 -3.10
C ASP A 41 3.41 -39.79 -3.11
N ILE A 42 4.57 -40.07 -2.50
CA ILE A 42 5.76 -39.18 -2.55
C ILE A 42 6.24 -38.97 -4.00
N ASP A 43 6.24 -40.03 -4.81
CA ASP A 43 6.61 -40.03 -6.23
C ASP A 43 5.69 -39.14 -7.09
N LYS A 44 4.59 -38.59 -6.58
CA LYS A 44 3.80 -37.56 -7.28
C LYS A 44 4.45 -36.18 -7.18
N VAL A 45 5.09 -35.89 -6.04
CA VAL A 45 5.59 -34.57 -5.66
C VAL A 45 7.11 -34.46 -5.87
N LEU A 46 7.86 -35.54 -5.65
CA LEU A 46 9.32 -35.55 -5.75
C LEU A 46 9.85 -36.33 -6.97
N LYS A 47 10.90 -35.78 -7.58
CA LYS A 47 11.76 -36.36 -8.63
C LYS A 47 12.72 -37.42 -8.04
N SER A 48 13.20 -37.18 -6.82
CA SER A 48 14.13 -38.05 -6.09
C SER A 48 14.10 -37.75 -4.58
N TYR A 49 14.42 -38.74 -3.74
CA TYR A 49 14.51 -38.58 -2.29
C TYR A 49 15.21 -39.80 -1.67
N ASP A 50 15.77 -39.61 -0.47
CA ASP A 50 16.13 -40.66 0.46
C ASP A 50 15.00 -40.88 1.48
N GLN A 51 14.65 -42.14 1.76
CA GLN A 51 13.75 -42.50 2.85
C GLN A 51 14.59 -42.96 4.05
N ILE A 52 14.44 -42.31 5.20
CA ILE A 52 15.13 -42.66 6.46
C ILE A 52 14.12 -43.10 7.53
N ASP A 53 14.54 -44.02 8.41
CA ASP A 53 13.77 -44.42 9.60
C ASP A 53 14.37 -43.69 10.82
N LEU A 54 13.67 -42.66 11.31
CA LEU A 54 14.15 -41.71 12.32
C LEU A 54 13.11 -41.57 13.43
N ASP A 55 13.44 -42.03 14.64
CA ASP A 55 12.60 -41.87 15.83
C ASP A 55 12.81 -40.47 16.45
N PRO A 56 11.80 -39.59 16.48
CA PRO A 56 11.95 -38.23 17.01
C PRO A 56 12.31 -38.16 18.49
N ALA A 57 11.77 -39.06 19.32
CA ALA A 57 12.06 -39.08 20.75
C ALA A 57 13.50 -39.54 21.03
N VAL A 58 14.04 -40.45 20.21
CA VAL A 58 15.46 -40.83 20.24
C VAL A 58 16.34 -39.69 19.72
N ALA A 59 15.98 -39.05 18.60
CA ALA A 59 16.72 -37.93 18.03
C ALA A 59 16.80 -36.74 19.00
N LEU A 60 15.68 -36.33 19.59
CA LEU A 60 15.60 -35.30 20.62
C LEU A 60 16.49 -35.61 21.81
N LYS A 61 16.44 -36.86 22.31
CA LYS A 61 17.26 -37.31 23.43
C LYS A 61 18.75 -37.27 23.07
N GLN A 62 19.12 -37.69 21.87
CA GLN A 62 20.50 -37.66 21.39
C GLN A 62 21.02 -36.23 21.31
N VAL A 63 20.34 -35.34 20.58
CA VAL A 63 20.74 -33.94 20.41
C VAL A 63 20.82 -33.22 21.77
N ARG A 64 19.89 -33.45 22.70
CA ARG A 64 19.95 -32.90 24.06
C ARG A 64 21.10 -33.44 24.91
N GLN A 65 21.69 -34.60 24.59
CA GLN A 65 22.78 -35.23 25.34
C GLN A 65 24.18 -35.03 24.70
N THR A 66 24.27 -35.02 23.37
CA THR A 66 25.54 -35.01 22.63
C THR A 66 25.72 -33.82 21.70
N ARG A 67 24.67 -33.00 21.50
CA ARG A 67 24.59 -31.95 20.47
C ARG A 67 24.76 -32.46 19.03
N GLN A 68 24.59 -33.76 18.78
CA GLN A 68 24.90 -34.37 17.48
C GLN A 68 23.72 -35.16 16.90
N LEU A 69 23.49 -35.00 15.60
CA LEU A 69 22.54 -35.77 14.79
C LEU A 69 23.23 -36.14 13.46
N SER A 70 23.32 -37.42 13.14
CA SER A 70 23.91 -37.89 11.87
C SER A 70 22.81 -38.44 10.96
N LEU A 71 22.65 -37.86 9.78
CA LEU A 71 21.66 -38.29 8.77
C LEU A 71 22.38 -38.89 7.56
N ALA A 72 22.17 -40.18 7.31
CA ALA A 72 22.75 -40.89 6.17
C ALA A 72 21.82 -40.80 4.95
N THR A 73 22.35 -40.33 3.82
CA THR A 73 21.64 -40.08 2.56
C THR A 73 22.46 -40.60 1.37
N SER A 74 21.82 -40.66 0.20
CA SER A 74 22.49 -40.93 -1.08
C SER A 74 23.53 -39.86 -1.47
N HIS A 75 23.41 -38.66 -0.90
CA HIS A 75 24.34 -37.54 -1.09
C HIS A 75 25.53 -37.56 -0.11
N GLY A 76 25.49 -38.37 0.95
CA GLY A 76 26.56 -38.48 1.96
C GLY A 76 26.01 -38.72 3.37
N THR A 77 26.82 -38.44 4.40
CA THR A 77 26.33 -38.39 5.78
C THR A 77 26.44 -36.97 6.30
N PHE A 78 25.30 -36.36 6.63
CA PHE A 78 25.25 -35.07 7.29
C PHE A 78 25.46 -35.27 8.79
N ASP A 79 26.72 -35.17 9.24
CA ASP A 79 27.08 -35.11 10.66
C ASP A 79 26.80 -33.69 11.19
N LEU A 80 25.62 -33.47 11.76
CA LEU A 80 25.18 -32.18 12.29
C LEU A 80 25.65 -31.97 13.73
N THR A 81 26.14 -30.77 14.05
CA THR A 81 26.28 -30.29 15.43
C THR A 81 25.21 -29.23 15.66
N LEU A 82 24.27 -29.48 16.58
CA LEU A 82 23.04 -28.70 16.80
C LEU A 82 22.98 -28.15 18.22
N GLU A 83 22.94 -26.83 18.35
CA GLU A 83 22.71 -26.10 19.61
C GLU A 83 21.24 -25.64 19.69
N PRO A 84 20.59 -25.68 20.87
CA PRO A 84 19.26 -25.11 21.07
C PRO A 84 19.29 -23.61 20.78
N HIS A 85 18.33 -23.13 20.01
CA HIS A 85 18.22 -21.75 19.59
C HIS A 85 16.78 -21.30 19.73
N ASP A 86 16.51 -20.49 20.76
CA ASP A 86 15.18 -19.95 21.03
C ASP A 86 15.09 -18.56 20.39
N MET A 87 14.41 -18.45 19.25
CA MET A 87 14.17 -17.17 18.58
C MET A 87 13.28 -16.22 19.38
N ARG A 88 12.63 -16.69 20.45
CA ARG A 88 11.64 -15.89 21.18
C ARG A 88 12.36 -14.93 22.13
N ALA A 89 12.16 -13.64 21.92
CA ALA A 89 12.82 -12.56 22.65
C ALA A 89 12.58 -12.64 24.18
N PRO A 90 13.40 -11.97 25.03
CA PRO A 90 13.20 -11.98 26.49
C PRO A 90 11.85 -11.43 26.96
N ASN A 91 11.26 -10.51 26.19
CA ASN A 91 9.94 -9.89 26.37
C ASN A 91 8.80 -10.64 25.66
N TYR A 92 9.06 -11.81 25.04
CA TYR A 92 8.07 -12.59 24.30
C TYR A 92 6.80 -12.86 25.11
N ARG A 93 5.65 -12.63 24.47
CA ARG A 93 4.35 -13.17 24.91
C ARG A 93 3.62 -13.79 23.72
N ALA A 94 2.75 -14.76 24.01
CA ALA A 94 1.81 -15.28 23.02
C ALA A 94 0.38 -15.21 23.55
N GLU A 95 -0.57 -15.03 22.63
CA GLU A 95 -2.00 -14.87 22.90
C GLU A 95 -2.81 -15.81 22.00
N VAL A 96 -3.97 -16.26 22.48
CA VAL A 96 -4.96 -16.96 21.67
C VAL A 96 -6.31 -16.25 21.81
N TRP A 97 -6.97 -16.07 20.68
CA TRP A 97 -8.18 -15.28 20.53
C TRP A 97 -9.33 -16.18 20.10
N GLY A 98 -10.41 -16.23 20.89
CA GLY A 98 -11.56 -17.10 20.62
C GLY A 98 -12.85 -16.62 21.31
N VAL A 99 -13.92 -17.41 21.22
CA VAL A 99 -15.26 -17.05 21.72
C VAL A 99 -15.35 -16.80 23.23
N ALA A 100 -14.32 -17.19 24.00
CA ALA A 100 -14.20 -16.93 25.44
C ALA A 100 -13.44 -15.62 25.76
N GLY A 101 -13.01 -14.88 24.75
CA GLY A 101 -12.12 -13.71 24.87
C GLY A 101 -10.64 -14.07 24.63
N VAL A 102 -9.76 -13.14 24.99
CA VAL A 102 -8.30 -13.29 24.85
C VAL A 102 -7.74 -14.07 26.03
N ARG A 103 -6.88 -15.06 25.74
CA ARG A 103 -6.11 -15.80 26.76
C ARG A 103 -4.62 -15.78 26.42
N ALA A 104 -3.76 -15.62 27.42
CA ALA A 104 -2.32 -15.80 27.25
C ALA A 104 -1.99 -17.28 26.94
N LEU A 105 -0.90 -17.50 26.22
CA LEU A 105 -0.30 -18.80 25.99
C LEU A 105 1.08 -18.85 26.66
N GLU A 106 1.29 -19.84 27.53
CA GLU A 106 2.54 -20.04 28.26
C GLU A 106 3.73 -20.28 27.32
N ARG A 107 4.92 -19.75 27.68
CA ARG A 107 6.15 -19.92 26.89
C ARG A 107 6.61 -21.38 26.93
N GLY A 108 6.26 -22.14 25.89
CA GLY A 108 6.65 -23.54 25.73
C GLY A 108 8.17 -23.75 25.70
N PRO A 109 8.65 -25.00 25.95
CA PRO A 109 10.08 -25.31 25.90
C PRO A 109 10.68 -25.10 24.50
N VAL A 110 12.00 -25.00 24.41
CA VAL A 110 12.70 -24.80 23.14
C VAL A 110 12.69 -26.09 22.31
N HIS A 111 12.19 -25.97 21.08
CA HIS A 111 12.14 -27.03 20.07
C HIS A 111 13.02 -26.76 18.85
N THR A 112 13.39 -25.49 18.61
CA THR A 112 14.27 -25.03 17.54
C THR A 112 15.76 -25.12 17.90
N TYR A 113 16.58 -25.42 16.89
CA TYR A 113 18.03 -25.61 16.98
C TYR A 113 18.72 -24.97 15.76
N LYS A 114 19.85 -24.27 15.98
CA LYS A 114 20.78 -23.84 14.92
C LYS A 114 22.14 -24.53 15.07
N GLY A 115 22.83 -24.77 13.96
CA GLY A 115 24.00 -25.64 13.95
C GLY A 115 24.78 -25.66 12.64
N THR A 116 25.79 -26.54 12.60
CA THR A 116 26.77 -26.64 11.49
C THR A 116 26.92 -28.07 10.99
N VAL A 117 27.26 -28.24 9.71
CA VAL A 117 27.61 -29.55 9.12
C VAL A 117 29.11 -29.81 9.28
N ARG A 118 29.46 -30.95 9.88
CA ARG A 118 30.85 -31.30 10.19
C ARG A 118 31.69 -31.51 8.93
N GLY A 119 32.77 -30.73 8.78
CA GLY A 119 33.71 -30.86 7.66
C GLY A 119 33.23 -30.18 6.38
N MET A 120 32.25 -29.28 6.47
CA MET A 120 31.75 -28.48 5.35
C MET A 120 31.65 -27.02 5.79
N ASP A 121 32.71 -26.25 5.52
CA ASP A 121 32.80 -24.85 5.97
C ASP A 121 31.66 -24.00 5.36
N GLY A 122 31.09 -23.12 6.18
CA GLY A 122 29.92 -22.30 5.81
C GLY A 122 28.57 -23.02 5.83
N ALA A 123 28.51 -24.36 5.91
CA ALA A 123 27.25 -25.09 5.87
C ALA A 123 26.52 -25.08 7.23
N GLN A 124 25.23 -24.74 7.19
CA GLN A 124 24.39 -24.53 8.36
C GLN A 124 23.24 -25.55 8.43
N ALA A 125 22.72 -25.76 9.64
CA ALA A 125 21.55 -26.58 9.90
C ALA A 125 20.54 -25.80 10.75
N ARG A 126 19.26 -25.86 10.39
CA ARG A 126 18.13 -25.28 11.13
C ARG A 126 17.07 -26.36 11.30
N PHE A 127 16.84 -26.79 12.54
CA PHE A 127 15.98 -27.94 12.87
C PHE A 127 14.98 -27.60 13.97
N THR A 128 13.76 -28.14 13.86
CA THR A 128 12.82 -28.29 14.95
C THR A 128 12.74 -29.76 15.34
N ILE A 129 13.03 -30.06 16.60
CA ILE A 129 13.09 -31.42 17.13
C ILE A 129 12.26 -31.49 18.41
N ASP A 130 11.26 -32.36 18.44
CA ASP A 130 10.43 -32.63 19.61
C ASP A 130 10.23 -34.15 19.83
N GLY A 131 9.27 -34.52 20.69
CA GLY A 131 8.97 -35.94 20.97
C GLY A 131 8.11 -36.64 19.91
N GLN A 132 7.77 -35.96 18.81
CA GLN A 132 6.79 -36.40 17.80
C GLN A 132 7.23 -36.16 16.35
N THR A 133 8.14 -35.22 16.08
CA THR A 133 8.64 -34.87 14.74
C THR A 133 10.10 -34.40 14.75
N VAL A 134 10.74 -34.50 13.57
CA VAL A 134 12.05 -33.92 13.25
C VAL A 134 11.92 -33.22 11.90
N VAL A 135 11.63 -31.92 11.93
CA VAL A 135 11.61 -31.09 10.71
C VAL A 135 12.92 -30.32 10.66
N GLY A 136 13.55 -30.21 9.50
CA GLY A 136 14.72 -29.35 9.39
C GLY A 136 15.35 -29.26 8.03
N THR A 137 16.26 -28.32 7.91
CA THR A 137 16.82 -27.86 6.65
C THR A 137 18.33 -27.68 6.80
N ILE A 138 19.07 -28.18 5.81
CA ILE A 138 20.52 -28.19 5.76
C ILE A 138 20.95 -27.33 4.58
N ILE A 139 21.53 -26.17 4.90
CA ILE A 139 22.00 -25.16 3.94
C ILE A 139 23.46 -25.49 3.63
N THR A 140 23.77 -25.84 2.38
CA THR A 140 25.15 -26.14 1.96
C THR A 140 25.58 -25.28 0.76
N PRO A 141 26.89 -25.07 0.56
CA PRO A 141 27.41 -24.47 -0.68
C PRO A 141 27.06 -25.25 -1.96
N GLY A 142 26.57 -26.49 -1.85
CA GLY A 142 26.11 -27.33 -2.96
C GLY A 142 24.59 -27.36 -3.14
N GLY A 143 23.84 -26.54 -2.41
CA GLY A 143 22.37 -26.48 -2.43
C GLY A 143 21.72 -26.83 -1.09
N LEU A 144 20.39 -26.73 -1.06
CA LEU A 144 19.56 -26.94 0.12
C LEU A 144 19.01 -28.38 0.19
N PHE A 145 18.95 -28.95 1.40
CA PHE A 145 18.31 -30.24 1.67
C PHE A 145 17.27 -30.11 2.77
N PHE A 146 16.08 -30.66 2.55
CA PHE A 146 14.98 -30.72 3.51
C PHE A 146 14.92 -32.10 4.18
N VAL A 147 14.46 -32.12 5.43
CA VAL A 147 14.20 -33.30 6.25
C VAL A 147 12.78 -33.19 6.79
N GLU A 148 11.87 -34.01 6.28
CA GLU A 148 10.43 -33.88 6.54
C GLU A 148 9.77 -35.23 6.88
N PRO A 149 8.71 -35.25 7.71
CA PRO A 149 7.88 -36.44 7.89
C PRO A 149 7.29 -36.94 6.56
N ALA A 150 7.39 -38.23 6.28
CA ALA A 150 6.73 -38.81 5.10
C ALA A 150 5.19 -38.69 5.15
N SER A 151 4.62 -38.42 6.33
CA SER A 151 3.21 -38.10 6.52
C SER A 151 2.77 -36.79 5.84
N ASN A 152 3.69 -35.88 5.52
CA ASN A 152 3.39 -34.67 4.75
C ASN A 152 2.96 -35.02 3.31
N PHE A 153 3.48 -36.14 2.78
CA PHE A 153 3.25 -36.60 1.41
C PHE A 153 2.26 -37.77 1.32
N SER A 154 2.15 -38.62 2.36
CA SER A 154 1.22 -39.76 2.36
C SER A 154 0.68 -40.11 3.76
N PRO A 155 -0.64 -40.28 3.92
CA PRO A 155 -1.24 -40.79 5.16
C PRO A 155 -0.96 -42.28 5.42
N ALA A 156 -0.20 -42.96 4.55
CA ALA A 156 0.29 -44.33 4.76
C ALA A 156 1.64 -44.40 5.51
N ALA A 157 2.28 -43.26 5.79
CA ALA A 157 3.56 -43.19 6.49
C ALA A 157 3.46 -43.51 7.99
N ARG A 158 4.52 -44.11 8.56
CA ARG A 158 4.69 -44.21 10.02
C ARG A 158 5.24 -42.89 10.57
N LYS A 159 5.07 -42.65 11.88
CA LYS A 159 5.70 -41.51 12.60
C LYS A 159 7.24 -41.50 12.59
N THR A 160 7.89 -42.56 12.11
CA THR A 160 9.36 -42.63 11.96
C THR A 160 9.81 -42.70 10.50
N ASP A 161 8.90 -42.73 9.52
CA ASP A 161 9.27 -42.59 8.12
C ASP A 161 9.49 -41.10 7.82
N PHE A 162 10.73 -40.73 7.51
CA PHE A 162 11.10 -39.38 7.09
C PHE A 162 11.67 -39.41 5.66
N VAL A 163 11.50 -38.29 4.96
CA VAL A 163 12.01 -38.04 3.62
C VAL A 163 13.14 -37.02 3.76
N VAL A 164 14.29 -37.30 3.14
CA VAL A 164 15.35 -36.31 2.92
C VAL A 164 15.48 -36.08 1.43
N HIS A 165 15.35 -34.85 0.97
CA HIS A 165 15.48 -34.53 -0.45
C HIS A 165 16.19 -33.20 -0.67
N ALA A 166 16.81 -33.06 -1.84
CA ALA A 166 17.33 -31.78 -2.28
C ALA A 166 16.18 -30.86 -2.72
N GLU A 167 16.41 -29.55 -2.70
CA GLU A 167 15.57 -28.53 -3.31
C GLU A 167 15.21 -28.85 -4.78
N SER A 168 16.23 -29.18 -5.58
CA SER A 168 16.09 -29.50 -7.01
C SER A 168 15.30 -30.78 -7.29
N SER A 169 14.99 -31.57 -6.25
CA SER A 169 14.18 -32.78 -6.33
C SER A 169 12.68 -32.53 -6.35
N VAL A 170 12.16 -31.32 -6.12
CA VAL A 170 10.70 -31.07 -6.23
C VAL A 170 10.26 -31.10 -7.70
N LYS A 171 9.09 -31.70 -8.02
CA LYS A 171 8.54 -31.72 -9.37
C LYS A 171 7.94 -30.37 -9.75
N GLU A 172 8.29 -29.87 -10.94
CA GLU A 172 7.69 -28.66 -11.49
C GLU A 172 6.24 -28.92 -11.91
N GLY A 173 5.31 -28.29 -11.20
CA GLY A 173 3.89 -28.39 -11.46
C GLY A 173 3.07 -27.65 -10.39
N ILE A 174 2.70 -26.41 -10.70
CA ILE A 174 1.76 -25.56 -9.92
C ILE A 174 2.27 -25.21 -8.51
N LEU A 175 2.98 -24.08 -8.40
CA LEU A 175 3.41 -23.46 -7.12
C LEU A 175 3.04 -21.97 -7.01
N GLY A 176 2.04 -21.52 -7.78
CA GLY A 176 1.50 -20.16 -7.69
C GLY A 176 2.43 -19.04 -8.20
N GLU A 177 1.90 -17.83 -8.08
CA GLU A 177 2.57 -16.55 -8.32
C GLU A 177 2.64 -15.77 -7.00
N CYS A 178 3.59 -14.84 -6.87
CA CYS A 178 3.70 -13.99 -5.68
C CYS A 178 3.11 -12.61 -5.98
N GLY A 179 2.33 -12.06 -5.05
CA GLY A 179 1.65 -10.79 -5.21
C GLY A 179 2.43 -9.63 -4.60
N THR A 180 2.75 -8.60 -5.40
CA THR A 180 3.01 -7.26 -4.87
C THR A 180 1.69 -6.50 -4.74
N THR A 181 1.64 -5.43 -3.93
CA THR A 181 0.41 -4.63 -3.89
C THR A 181 0.21 -3.87 -5.20
N LEU A 182 -1.05 -3.61 -5.55
CA LEU A 182 -1.40 -2.99 -6.84
C LEU A 182 -0.78 -1.58 -7.01
N ALA A 183 -0.44 -0.92 -5.89
CA ALA A 183 0.29 0.34 -5.85
C ALA A 183 1.73 0.24 -6.44
N GLU A 184 2.33 -0.95 -6.41
CA GLU A 184 3.77 -1.16 -6.64
C GLU A 184 4.12 -1.52 -8.10
N ASP A 185 3.32 -2.33 -8.81
CA ASP A 185 3.51 -2.62 -10.26
C ASP A 185 3.55 -1.32 -11.08
N VAL A 186 2.81 -0.30 -10.63
CA VAL A 186 2.82 1.05 -11.19
C VAL A 186 4.14 1.77 -10.97
N GLY A 187 4.64 1.77 -9.73
CA GLY A 187 5.95 2.36 -9.41
C GLY A 187 7.08 1.68 -10.16
N GLU A 188 7.02 0.35 -10.30
CA GLU A 188 8.02 -0.44 -11.01
C GLU A 188 8.10 -0.14 -12.50
N ARG A 189 6.97 0.03 -13.19
CA ARG A 189 6.98 0.38 -14.63
C ARG A 189 7.57 1.76 -14.90
N VAL A 190 7.45 2.70 -13.95
CA VAL A 190 8.09 4.03 -14.04
C VAL A 190 9.59 3.94 -13.72
N VAL A 191 10.01 3.15 -12.72
CA VAL A 191 11.42 2.97 -12.36
C VAL A 191 12.20 2.10 -13.36
N ALA A 192 11.55 1.12 -14.01
CA ALA A 192 12.14 0.29 -15.08
C ALA A 192 12.43 1.08 -16.38
N LEU A 193 12.01 2.34 -16.46
CA LEU A 193 12.40 3.30 -17.51
C LEU A 193 13.58 4.20 -17.06
N LYS A 194 13.72 4.52 -15.76
CA LYS A 194 14.87 5.28 -15.21
C LYS A 194 16.21 4.61 -15.55
N GLN A 195 16.34 3.31 -15.25
CA GLN A 195 17.62 2.59 -15.35
C GLN A 195 18.14 2.38 -16.79
N ARG A 196 17.36 2.72 -17.82
CA ARG A 196 17.74 2.54 -19.24
C ARG A 196 18.57 3.68 -19.84
N THR A 197 18.75 4.81 -19.13
CA THR A 197 19.52 5.96 -19.66
C THR A 197 20.93 6.11 -19.05
N GLU A 198 21.17 5.66 -17.82
CA GLU A 198 22.40 6.02 -17.08
C GLU A 198 23.56 5.01 -17.19
N SER A 199 23.36 3.85 -17.81
CA SER A 199 24.34 2.74 -17.83
C SER A 199 25.54 2.96 -18.77
N ARG A 200 26.26 4.08 -18.65
CA ARG A 200 27.55 4.30 -19.33
C ARG A 200 28.56 5.23 -18.63
N ALA A 201 28.66 5.17 -17.29
CA ALA A 201 29.75 5.79 -16.53
C ALA A 201 30.34 4.82 -15.48
N ALA A 202 31.62 5.03 -15.14
CA ALA A 202 32.39 4.40 -14.06
C ALA A 202 32.45 2.84 -14.02
N GLN A 203 33.58 2.30 -14.46
CA GLN A 203 34.10 1.04 -13.93
C GLN A 203 35.01 1.36 -12.73
N ASP A 204 34.87 0.66 -11.61
CA ASP A 204 36.02 0.20 -10.82
C ASP A 204 35.60 -0.98 -9.90
N PRO A 205 36.37 -2.09 -9.82
CA PRO A 205 36.02 -3.21 -8.96
C PRO A 205 36.90 -3.24 -7.69
N ASP A 206 36.40 -2.65 -6.60
CA ASP A 206 37.00 -2.85 -5.27
C ASP A 206 35.96 -3.29 -4.24
N VAL A 207 36.40 -4.14 -3.30
CA VAL A 207 35.52 -4.95 -2.46
C VAL A 207 35.07 -4.16 -1.23
N ARG A 208 33.79 -3.76 -1.20
CA ARG A 208 33.13 -3.42 0.06
C ARG A 208 32.83 -4.71 0.81
N GLU A 209 33.63 -5.02 1.82
CA GLU A 209 33.29 -5.99 2.86
C GLU A 209 32.12 -5.45 3.69
N VAL A 210 30.89 -5.67 3.21
CA VAL A 210 29.68 -5.34 3.97
C VAL A 210 29.40 -6.49 4.93
N PHE A 211 29.89 -6.36 6.16
CA PHE A 211 29.06 -6.24 7.36
C PHE A 211 29.92 -6.22 8.64
N GLY A 212 29.55 -5.32 9.57
CA GLY A 212 29.96 -5.38 10.97
C GLY A 212 29.12 -6.42 11.75
N PRO A 213 28.89 -6.22 13.06
CA PRO A 213 27.99 -7.10 13.82
C PRO A 213 26.57 -7.14 13.21
N HIS A 214 25.91 -8.29 13.35
CA HIS A 214 24.57 -8.56 12.82
C HIS A 214 23.51 -7.60 13.37
N LEU A 215 22.44 -7.41 12.60
CA LEU A 215 21.25 -6.67 13.01
C LEU A 215 20.13 -7.63 13.40
N ASP A 216 19.44 -7.30 14.48
CA ASP A 216 18.32 -8.05 15.04
C ASP A 216 16.99 -7.42 14.60
N ILE A 217 16.03 -8.25 14.14
CA ILE A 217 14.71 -7.82 13.65
C ILE A 217 13.60 -8.32 14.59
N ASP A 218 12.99 -7.43 15.38
CA ASP A 218 11.89 -7.77 16.30
C ASP A 218 10.60 -8.05 15.49
N THR A 219 10.16 -9.30 15.47
CA THR A 219 9.08 -9.80 14.62
C THR A 219 7.87 -10.27 15.43
N ALA A 220 6.68 -9.77 15.09
CA ALA A 220 5.41 -10.31 15.52
C ALA A 220 4.86 -11.31 14.50
N THR A 221 4.16 -12.36 14.95
CA THR A 221 3.54 -13.34 14.05
C THR A 221 2.06 -13.58 14.37
N GLU A 222 1.28 -13.94 13.35
CA GLU A 222 -0.13 -14.27 13.51
C GLU A 222 -0.51 -15.56 12.74
N ALA A 223 -1.52 -16.27 13.22
CA ALA A 223 -2.14 -17.42 12.57
C ALA A 223 -3.66 -17.30 12.59
N ASP A 224 -4.30 -17.43 11.44
CA ASP A 224 -5.76 -17.40 11.31
C ASP A 224 -6.44 -18.72 11.72
N PHE A 225 -7.77 -18.73 11.74
CA PHE A 225 -8.55 -19.89 12.16
C PHE A 225 -8.32 -21.12 11.27
N GLU A 226 -8.18 -20.93 9.97
CA GLU A 226 -7.89 -22.00 9.01
C GLU A 226 -6.50 -22.60 9.28
N TYR A 227 -5.48 -21.77 9.57
CA TYR A 227 -4.15 -22.25 9.95
C TYR A 227 -4.18 -23.02 11.28
N PHE A 228 -4.86 -22.48 12.30
CA PHE A 228 -5.12 -23.18 13.56
C PHE A 228 -5.81 -24.54 13.36
N THR A 229 -6.76 -24.62 12.43
CA THR A 229 -7.49 -25.84 12.08
C THR A 229 -6.59 -26.84 11.36
N ALA A 230 -5.78 -26.39 10.40
CA ALA A 230 -4.80 -27.20 9.67
C ALA A 230 -3.81 -27.89 10.62
N PHE A 231 -3.34 -27.18 11.66
CA PHE A 231 -2.47 -27.72 12.70
C PHE A 231 -3.22 -28.38 13.88
N GLY A 232 -4.39 -28.96 13.58
CA GLY A 232 -5.08 -29.89 14.45
C GLY A 232 -5.90 -29.25 15.57
N ASN A 233 -6.26 -27.97 15.44
CA ASN A 233 -6.94 -27.16 16.46
C ASN A 233 -6.06 -26.94 17.71
N SER A 234 -4.77 -26.67 17.49
CA SER A 234 -3.77 -26.49 18.55
C SER A 234 -2.96 -25.22 18.32
N ALA A 235 -3.25 -24.17 19.08
CA ALA A 235 -2.56 -22.89 18.99
C ALA A 235 -1.06 -22.99 19.35
N THR A 236 -0.69 -23.92 20.25
CA THR A 236 0.72 -24.24 20.51
C THR A 236 1.38 -24.82 19.26
N THR A 237 0.72 -25.78 18.60
CA THR A 237 1.27 -26.41 17.38
C THR A 237 1.36 -25.43 16.22
N ALA A 238 0.38 -24.54 16.03
CA ALA A 238 0.45 -23.47 15.03
C ALA A 238 1.66 -22.54 15.29
N ASN A 239 1.85 -22.07 16.52
CA ASN A 239 2.99 -21.23 16.90
C ASN A 239 4.33 -21.94 16.74
N ASP A 240 4.43 -23.23 17.12
CA ASP A 240 5.64 -24.04 16.96
C ASP A 240 5.99 -24.29 15.47
N GLN A 241 4.99 -24.35 14.58
CA GLN A 241 5.21 -24.43 13.14
C GLN A 241 5.67 -23.10 12.54
N ILE A 242 5.11 -21.97 12.98
CA ILE A 242 5.62 -20.63 12.60
C ILE A 242 7.07 -20.45 13.08
N LEU A 243 7.41 -20.88 14.31
CA LEU A 243 8.80 -20.89 14.79
C LEU A 243 9.69 -21.82 13.95
N THR A 244 9.16 -22.93 13.44
CA THR A 244 9.88 -23.85 12.54
C THR A 244 10.14 -23.24 11.16
N ILE A 245 9.22 -22.42 10.64
CA ILE A 245 9.38 -21.65 9.40
C ILE A 245 10.40 -20.53 9.62
N MET A 246 10.22 -19.69 10.66
CA MET A 246 11.10 -18.56 10.93
C MET A 246 12.54 -18.98 11.26
N ASN A 247 12.75 -20.13 11.92
CA ASN A 247 14.09 -20.71 12.16
C ASN A 247 14.83 -21.03 10.83
N GLN A 248 14.10 -21.28 9.75
CA GLN A 248 14.68 -21.46 8.41
C GLN A 248 14.87 -20.13 7.68
N VAL A 249 13.91 -19.19 7.79
CA VAL A 249 14.04 -17.81 7.27
C VAL A 249 15.27 -17.11 7.86
N GLU A 250 15.48 -17.19 9.19
CA GLU A 250 16.68 -16.67 9.85
C GLU A 250 17.96 -17.33 9.31
N GLY A 251 17.94 -18.63 9.02
CA GLY A 251 19.06 -19.31 8.35
C GLY A 251 19.34 -18.82 6.93
N ILE A 252 18.32 -18.42 6.17
CA ILE A 252 18.44 -17.84 4.83
C ILE A 252 19.04 -16.44 4.91
N TYR A 253 18.51 -15.58 5.78
CA TYR A 253 18.92 -14.19 5.94
C TYR A 253 20.28 -14.05 6.64
N SER A 254 20.52 -14.74 7.77
CA SER A 254 21.78 -14.60 8.52
C SER A 254 22.99 -15.09 7.72
N SER A 255 22.80 -16.08 6.83
CA SER A 255 23.87 -16.61 5.96
C SER A 255 24.14 -15.79 4.69
N GLN A 256 23.22 -14.92 4.28
CA GLN A 256 23.31 -14.19 3.00
C GLN A 256 23.33 -12.66 3.13
N LEU A 257 22.85 -12.13 4.27
CA LEU A 257 22.55 -10.72 4.54
C LEU A 257 22.94 -10.28 5.97
N GLY A 258 23.27 -11.20 6.87
CA GLY A 258 23.71 -10.87 8.23
C GLY A 258 22.61 -10.35 9.17
N LEU A 259 21.34 -10.64 8.89
CA LEU A 259 20.19 -10.31 9.74
C LEU A 259 19.74 -11.54 10.56
N GLU A 260 19.52 -11.39 11.86
CA GLU A 260 18.86 -12.40 12.73
C GLU A 260 17.46 -11.92 13.16
N PHE A 261 16.56 -12.85 13.51
CA PHE A 261 15.13 -12.55 13.73
C PHE A 261 14.68 -12.93 15.16
N ASN A 262 14.16 -11.95 15.90
CA ASN A 262 13.67 -12.12 17.27
C ASN A 262 12.13 -12.14 17.30
N ILE A 263 11.51 -13.26 17.65
CA ILE A 263 10.05 -13.33 17.79
C ILE A 263 9.63 -12.68 19.12
N VAL A 264 8.99 -11.52 19.05
CA VAL A 264 8.51 -10.75 20.22
C VAL A 264 7.05 -11.03 20.57
N PHE A 265 6.25 -11.49 19.61
CA PHE A 265 4.82 -11.72 19.79
C PHE A 265 4.28 -12.82 18.87
N GLN A 266 3.31 -13.60 19.35
CA GLN A 266 2.52 -14.51 18.51
C GLN A 266 1.03 -14.47 18.90
N ARG A 267 0.13 -14.36 17.92
CA ARG A 267 -1.32 -14.54 18.11
C ARG A 267 -1.83 -15.71 17.27
N VAL A 268 -2.78 -16.46 17.81
CA VAL A 268 -3.55 -17.47 17.06
C VAL A 268 -5.05 -17.25 17.27
N TRP A 269 -5.84 -17.39 16.21
CA TRP A 269 -7.29 -17.38 16.30
C TRP A 269 -7.83 -18.82 16.42
N GLU A 270 -8.55 -19.13 17.50
CA GLU A 270 -9.15 -20.45 17.76
C GLU A 270 -10.66 -20.52 17.44
N SER A 271 -11.17 -19.53 16.71
CA SER A 271 -12.59 -19.37 16.36
C SER A 271 -12.72 -18.87 14.93
N ASN A 272 -13.71 -19.38 14.17
CA ASN A 272 -14.06 -18.95 12.80
C ASN A 272 -14.77 -17.57 12.76
N THR A 273 -14.42 -16.72 13.71
CA THR A 273 -14.87 -15.34 13.91
C THR A 273 -13.64 -14.43 14.04
N ASP A 274 -12.56 -14.81 13.36
CA ASP A 274 -11.41 -13.94 13.14
C ASP A 274 -11.79 -12.82 12.16
N PRO A 275 -10.98 -11.75 12.05
CA PRO A 275 -11.30 -10.59 11.23
C PRO A 275 -10.85 -10.73 9.78
N TYR A 276 -10.45 -11.94 9.33
CA TYR A 276 -9.87 -12.20 8.02
C TYR A 276 -10.90 -12.90 7.14
N THR A 277 -11.61 -12.13 6.33
CA THR A 277 -12.75 -12.60 5.54
C THR A 277 -12.46 -12.70 4.04
N SER A 278 -11.42 -12.03 3.56
CA SER A 278 -11.03 -11.99 2.16
C SER A 278 -10.14 -13.17 1.76
N THR A 279 -10.47 -13.81 0.63
CA THR A 279 -9.55 -14.65 -0.14
C THR A 279 -8.79 -13.85 -1.21
N ALA A 280 -9.21 -12.64 -1.56
CA ALA A 280 -8.41 -11.77 -2.43
C ALA A 280 -7.21 -11.20 -1.67
N ALA A 281 -5.99 -11.54 -2.11
CA ALA A 281 -4.75 -11.33 -1.36
C ALA A 281 -4.52 -9.88 -0.88
N SER A 282 -4.69 -8.87 -1.76
CA SER A 282 -4.47 -7.45 -1.39
C SER A 282 -5.47 -6.93 -0.36
N ALA A 283 -6.70 -7.45 -0.39
CA ALA A 283 -7.71 -7.15 0.62
C ALA A 283 -7.43 -7.93 1.93
N ALA A 284 -6.95 -9.17 1.86
CA ALA A 284 -6.53 -9.94 3.03
C ALA A 284 -5.33 -9.31 3.76
N LEU A 285 -4.35 -8.77 3.03
CA LEU A 285 -3.23 -8.01 3.62
C LEU A 285 -3.72 -6.73 4.33
N THR A 286 -4.71 -6.06 3.75
CA THR A 286 -5.31 -4.84 4.32
C THR A 286 -6.19 -5.15 5.53
N GLU A 287 -6.96 -6.25 5.51
CA GLU A 287 -7.64 -6.81 6.69
C GLU A 287 -6.62 -7.17 7.79
N PHE A 288 -5.52 -7.85 7.44
CA PHE A 288 -4.47 -8.25 8.38
C PHE A 288 -3.90 -7.06 9.14
N ARG A 289 -3.37 -6.06 8.42
CA ARG A 289 -2.85 -4.82 9.02
C ARG A 289 -3.90 -4.12 9.88
N THR A 290 -5.08 -3.85 9.32
CA THR A 290 -6.12 -3.05 9.98
C THR A 290 -6.61 -3.72 11.25
N ALA A 291 -6.84 -5.03 11.21
CA ALA A 291 -7.26 -5.77 12.39
C ALA A 291 -6.12 -5.98 13.39
N TYR A 292 -4.87 -6.17 12.95
CA TYR A 292 -3.74 -6.34 13.86
C TYR A 292 -3.54 -5.08 14.72
N ASP A 293 -3.34 -3.92 14.10
CA ASP A 293 -3.17 -2.64 14.82
C ASP A 293 -4.43 -2.27 15.63
N GLY A 294 -5.63 -2.60 15.13
CA GLY A 294 -6.90 -2.36 15.81
C GLY A 294 -7.29 -3.35 16.93
N SER A 295 -6.60 -4.49 17.07
CA SER A 295 -6.93 -5.54 18.05
C SER A 295 -6.20 -5.42 19.38
N PHE A 296 -5.39 -4.39 19.58
CA PHE A 296 -4.88 -4.05 20.91
C PHE A 296 -5.82 -3.03 21.57
N GLY A 297 -6.02 -3.15 22.89
CA GLY A 297 -7.02 -2.38 23.63
C GLY A 297 -6.57 -0.94 23.94
N PRO A 298 -6.74 -0.44 25.17
CA PRO A 298 -6.13 0.85 25.59
C PRO A 298 -4.61 0.72 25.83
N GLY A 299 -3.90 0.09 24.89
CA GLY A 299 -2.46 -0.14 24.89
C GLY A 299 -2.01 -0.53 23.47
N ALA A 300 -0.80 -0.13 23.09
CA ALA A 300 -0.26 -0.31 21.75
C ALA A 300 -0.03 -1.80 21.36
N PRO A 301 0.14 -2.10 20.06
CA PRO A 301 0.83 -3.33 19.63
C PRO A 301 2.18 -3.53 20.35
N PRO A 302 2.73 -4.75 20.35
CA PRO A 302 4.12 -4.96 20.78
C PRO A 302 5.07 -4.01 20.02
N GLN A 303 6.19 -3.61 20.65
CA GLN A 303 7.32 -3.11 19.88
C GLN A 303 7.75 -4.22 18.92
N ARG A 304 7.71 -3.93 17.61
CA ARG A 304 8.12 -4.81 16.52
C ARG A 304 8.52 -3.97 15.31
N ASP A 305 9.41 -4.52 14.50
CA ASP A 305 9.88 -3.99 13.23
C ASP A 305 9.11 -4.61 12.05
N LEU A 306 8.65 -5.86 12.24
CA LEU A 306 7.98 -6.69 11.24
C LEU A 306 6.77 -7.42 11.84
N THR A 307 5.72 -7.64 11.06
CA THR A 307 4.50 -8.38 11.48
C THR A 307 4.04 -9.33 10.36
N HIS A 308 4.09 -10.65 10.55
CA HIS A 308 3.80 -11.62 9.47
C HIS A 308 2.70 -12.62 9.83
N MET A 309 1.76 -12.89 8.92
CA MET A 309 0.69 -13.89 9.11
C MET A 309 0.92 -15.14 8.28
N TRP A 310 0.54 -16.28 8.84
CA TRP A 310 0.32 -17.52 8.08
C TRP A 310 -1.17 -17.85 8.06
N THR A 311 -1.69 -18.13 6.85
CA THR A 311 -3.11 -18.41 6.63
C THR A 311 -3.31 -19.83 6.11
N GLY A 312 -4.36 -20.49 6.58
CA GLY A 312 -4.85 -21.76 6.01
C GLY A 312 -5.87 -21.57 4.89
N LYS A 313 -6.18 -20.33 4.49
CA LYS A 313 -7.10 -20.01 3.39
C LYS A 313 -6.37 -20.12 2.05
N ASP A 314 -7.05 -20.67 1.05
CA ASP A 314 -6.61 -20.53 -0.34
C ASP A 314 -6.97 -19.13 -0.84
N PHE A 315 -6.01 -18.39 -1.40
CA PHE A 315 -6.30 -17.09 -2.01
C PHE A 315 -7.02 -17.23 -3.37
N ASP A 316 -7.78 -16.21 -3.74
CA ASP A 316 -8.35 -16.07 -5.08
C ASP A 316 -7.22 -15.84 -6.10
N SER A 317 -7.29 -16.55 -7.25
CA SER A 317 -6.31 -16.56 -8.36
C SER A 317 -5.09 -17.48 -8.15
N SER A 318 -3.93 -17.11 -8.72
CA SER A 318 -2.65 -17.81 -8.65
C SER A 318 -1.79 -17.40 -7.46
N THR A 319 -2.14 -16.31 -6.77
CA THR A 319 -1.38 -15.74 -5.66
C THR A 319 -1.30 -16.70 -4.47
N ILE A 320 -0.10 -16.90 -3.90
CA ILE A 320 0.12 -17.71 -2.68
C ILE A 320 0.77 -16.96 -1.50
N GLY A 321 1.18 -15.72 -1.74
CA GLY A 321 1.75 -14.82 -0.74
C GLY A 321 1.64 -13.37 -1.21
N ILE A 322 1.67 -12.45 -0.24
CA ILE A 322 1.64 -11.01 -0.48
C ILE A 322 2.23 -10.23 0.69
N ALA A 323 2.91 -9.12 0.39
CA ALA A 323 3.42 -8.17 1.37
C ALA A 323 3.43 -6.73 0.82
N TYR A 324 3.48 -5.72 1.69
CA TYR A 324 3.72 -4.33 1.30
C TYR A 324 5.22 -4.08 1.05
N ARG A 325 5.55 -3.30 0.01
CA ARG A 325 6.91 -2.83 -0.26
C ARG A 325 7.00 -1.30 -0.41
N PRO A 326 7.94 -0.62 0.28
CA PRO A 326 8.70 -1.12 1.42
C PRO A 326 7.79 -1.42 2.61
N GLY A 327 8.23 -2.29 3.51
CA GLY A 327 7.48 -2.62 4.74
C GLY A 327 7.63 -1.52 5.79
N PHE A 328 8.87 -1.20 6.17
CA PHE A 328 9.16 -0.17 7.17
C PHE A 328 9.85 1.04 6.53
N ASN A 329 9.48 2.23 6.97
CA ASN A 329 10.17 3.49 6.66
C ASN A 329 10.39 4.22 8.00
N CYS A 330 11.49 3.94 8.67
CA CYS A 330 11.66 4.30 10.08
C CYS A 330 11.50 5.81 10.33
N PRO A 331 10.79 6.23 11.39
CA PRO A 331 10.29 5.41 12.50
C PRO A 331 8.93 4.70 12.24
N ASP A 332 8.33 4.83 11.05
CA ASP A 332 7.04 4.20 10.74
C ASP A 332 7.20 2.75 10.23
N VAL A 333 6.89 1.80 11.12
CA VAL A 333 6.77 0.37 10.81
C VAL A 333 5.36 -0.02 10.35
N GLY A 334 4.47 0.95 10.16
CA GLY A 334 3.04 0.75 9.94
C GLY A 334 2.67 -0.02 8.66
N PHE A 335 3.58 -0.18 7.70
CA PHE A 335 3.38 -0.98 6.50
C PHE A 335 4.12 -2.34 6.56
N ALA A 336 4.80 -2.70 7.66
CA ALA A 336 5.66 -3.88 7.75
C ALA A 336 4.86 -5.17 7.96
N TYR A 337 4.01 -5.49 6.97
CA TYR A 337 3.07 -6.61 6.98
C TYR A 337 3.24 -7.50 5.75
N GLY A 338 3.15 -8.81 5.97
CA GLY A 338 3.10 -9.84 4.94
C GLY A 338 2.22 -11.03 5.35
N ILE A 339 1.77 -11.81 4.36
CA ILE A 339 1.00 -13.04 4.54
C ILE A 339 1.59 -14.16 3.67
N SER A 340 1.73 -15.36 4.23
CA SER A 340 2.04 -16.58 3.48
C SER A 340 0.93 -17.64 3.64
N GLN A 341 0.47 -18.24 2.54
CA GLN A 341 -0.44 -19.39 2.56
C GLN A 341 0.27 -20.67 3.00
N ASP A 342 -0.43 -21.59 3.68
CA ASP A 342 0.12 -22.88 4.12
C ASP A 342 0.30 -23.90 2.98
N ILE A 343 1.19 -23.60 2.03
CA ILE A 343 1.48 -24.43 0.86
C ILE A 343 2.21 -25.73 1.23
N LEU A 344 1.90 -26.84 0.55
CA LEU A 344 2.42 -28.18 0.89
C LEU A 344 3.95 -28.35 0.76
N ASN A 345 4.68 -27.45 0.12
CA ASN A 345 6.13 -27.50 -0.06
C ASN A 345 6.73 -26.09 0.04
N ASN A 346 7.99 -25.98 0.47
CA ASN A 346 8.79 -24.74 0.42
C ASN A 346 8.26 -23.51 1.19
N LYS A 347 7.47 -23.72 2.25
CA LYS A 347 6.90 -22.67 3.14
C LYS A 347 7.92 -21.61 3.58
N ALA A 348 9.17 -22.04 3.86
CA ALA A 348 10.25 -21.15 4.30
C ALA A 348 10.74 -20.19 3.20
N ALA A 349 10.78 -20.62 1.93
CA ALA A 349 11.15 -19.73 0.83
C ALA A 349 10.05 -18.72 0.54
N LEU A 350 8.78 -19.13 0.58
CA LEU A 350 7.63 -18.23 0.47
C LEU A 350 7.67 -17.14 1.55
N SER A 351 7.79 -17.51 2.83
CA SER A 351 7.87 -16.50 3.89
C SER A 351 9.12 -15.63 3.79
N ALA A 352 10.28 -16.17 3.40
CA ALA A 352 11.49 -15.37 3.17
C ALA A 352 11.38 -14.41 1.96
N HIS A 353 10.58 -14.76 0.94
CA HIS A 353 10.25 -13.93 -0.22
C HIS A 353 9.35 -12.75 0.17
N GLU A 354 8.23 -13.01 0.84
CA GLU A 354 7.29 -11.95 1.27
C GLU A 354 7.95 -11.00 2.27
N ILE A 355 8.74 -11.53 3.21
CA ILE A 355 9.56 -10.72 4.12
C ILE A 355 10.59 -9.89 3.32
N GLY A 356 11.09 -10.40 2.18
CA GLY A 356 11.99 -9.68 1.27
C GLY A 356 11.34 -8.43 0.66
N HIS A 357 10.04 -8.47 0.35
CA HIS A 357 9.28 -7.27 -0.01
C HIS A 357 9.13 -6.31 1.17
N ASN A 358 8.92 -6.79 2.41
CA ASN A 358 8.98 -5.88 3.55
C ASN A 358 10.38 -5.22 3.72
N PHE A 359 11.46 -5.92 3.33
CA PHE A 359 12.81 -5.36 3.20
C PHE A 359 13.08 -4.62 1.87
N GLY A 360 12.07 -4.22 1.11
CA GLY A 360 12.23 -3.35 -0.05
C GLY A 360 12.64 -4.03 -1.37
N ALA A 361 12.85 -5.35 -1.38
CA ALA A 361 13.29 -6.09 -2.58
C ALA A 361 12.20 -6.20 -3.66
N ARG A 362 12.59 -6.13 -4.93
CA ARG A 362 11.73 -6.31 -6.11
C ARG A 362 11.89 -7.70 -6.74
N HIS A 363 10.92 -8.05 -7.59
CA HIS A 363 10.96 -9.22 -8.46
C HIS A 363 11.99 -9.04 -9.59
N PRO A 364 13.20 -9.65 -9.55
CA PRO A 364 14.24 -9.36 -10.52
C PRO A 364 13.91 -9.92 -11.91
N ASN A 365 13.07 -10.96 -11.98
CA ASN A 365 12.56 -11.55 -13.22
C ASN A 365 11.48 -10.72 -13.92
N GLN A 366 10.91 -9.70 -13.27
CA GLN A 366 9.97 -8.76 -13.88
C GLN A 366 10.67 -7.48 -14.40
N LEU A 367 11.93 -7.24 -14.00
CA LEU A 367 12.72 -6.11 -14.47
C LEU A 367 13.19 -6.30 -15.92
N THR A 368 13.41 -5.19 -16.63
CA THR A 368 13.87 -5.19 -18.02
C THR A 368 15.06 -4.23 -18.21
N PRO A 369 16.29 -4.74 -18.44
CA PRO A 369 16.66 -6.16 -18.49
C PRO A 369 16.58 -6.85 -17.12
N VAL A 370 16.32 -8.16 -17.13
CA VAL A 370 16.45 -9.02 -15.94
C VAL A 370 17.93 -9.01 -15.49
N PRO A 371 18.25 -8.73 -14.21
CA PRO A 371 19.63 -8.73 -13.74
C PRO A 371 20.29 -10.10 -13.90
N SER A 372 21.59 -10.12 -14.20
CA SER A 372 22.37 -11.36 -14.32
C SER A 372 22.32 -12.18 -13.03
N ASP A 373 22.29 -13.50 -13.18
CA ASP A 373 22.31 -14.49 -12.10
C ASP A 373 21.09 -14.46 -11.13
N CYS A 374 20.05 -13.68 -11.44
CA CYS A 374 18.76 -13.72 -10.72
C CYS A 374 17.76 -14.77 -11.24
N GLY A 375 18.05 -15.42 -12.37
CA GLY A 375 17.15 -16.41 -12.98
C GLY A 375 16.93 -17.62 -12.09
N GLY A 376 15.75 -17.70 -11.46
CA GLY A 376 15.36 -18.83 -10.59
C GLY A 376 15.66 -18.61 -9.11
N THR A 377 15.88 -17.36 -8.68
CA THR A 377 16.21 -17.02 -7.29
C THR A 377 14.97 -16.78 -6.41
N ILE A 378 15.17 -16.60 -5.10
CA ILE A 378 14.09 -16.56 -4.10
C ILE A 378 13.09 -15.42 -4.35
N MET A 379 13.55 -14.24 -4.79
CA MET A 379 12.70 -13.09 -5.09
C MET A 379 12.02 -13.15 -6.46
N ASN A 380 12.01 -14.26 -7.19
CA ASN A 380 11.25 -14.34 -8.44
C ASN A 380 9.73 -14.27 -8.19
N SER A 381 8.99 -13.58 -9.07
CA SER A 381 7.53 -13.39 -9.00
C SER A 381 6.65 -14.65 -9.12
N PHE A 382 7.27 -15.82 -9.13
CA PHE A 382 6.65 -17.13 -9.03
C PHE A 382 7.55 -17.96 -8.13
N LEU A 383 6.96 -18.74 -7.22
CA LEU A 383 7.75 -19.45 -6.21
C LEU A 383 8.67 -20.47 -6.88
N THR A 384 9.96 -20.15 -6.89
CA THR A 384 11.01 -21.06 -7.31
C THR A 384 11.29 -22.06 -6.18
N ALA A 385 12.08 -23.08 -6.47
CA ALA A 385 12.60 -23.93 -5.40
C ALA A 385 13.64 -23.18 -4.54
N SER A 386 14.28 -22.12 -5.07
CA SER A 386 15.50 -21.58 -4.50
C SER A 386 15.30 -20.70 -3.27
N THR A 387 16.19 -20.89 -2.31
CA THR A 387 16.34 -20.04 -1.11
C THR A 387 17.49 -19.02 -1.22
N THR A 388 18.08 -18.87 -2.42
CA THR A 388 19.20 -17.94 -2.66
C THR A 388 18.69 -16.59 -3.14
N PHE A 389 19.16 -15.50 -2.53
CA PHE A 389 19.05 -14.15 -3.11
C PHE A 389 20.14 -13.96 -4.16
N CYS A 390 19.81 -13.46 -5.36
CA CYS A 390 20.84 -12.93 -6.26
C CYS A 390 21.40 -11.62 -5.72
N GLN A 391 22.57 -11.20 -6.23
CA GLN A 391 23.26 -10.01 -5.73
C GLN A 391 22.38 -8.75 -5.79
N PHE A 392 21.61 -8.57 -6.87
CA PHE A 392 20.65 -7.47 -7.01
C PHE A 392 19.68 -7.38 -5.81
N SER A 393 19.00 -8.48 -5.46
CA SER A 393 18.07 -8.48 -4.32
C SER A 393 18.78 -8.32 -2.98
N LYS A 394 20.05 -8.77 -2.86
CA LYS A 394 20.87 -8.50 -1.67
C LYS A 394 21.20 -7.02 -1.53
N ASP A 395 21.57 -6.37 -2.63
CA ASP A 395 21.88 -4.94 -2.65
C ASP A 395 20.63 -4.12 -2.26
N GLU A 396 19.44 -4.48 -2.75
CA GLU A 396 18.18 -3.84 -2.37
C GLU A 396 17.89 -3.98 -0.87
N ILE A 397 17.90 -5.20 -0.32
CA ILE A 397 17.65 -5.45 1.10
C ILE A 397 18.71 -4.75 1.98
N THR A 398 19.97 -4.80 1.58
CA THR A 398 21.09 -4.16 2.30
C THR A 398 20.93 -2.64 2.35
N ASN A 399 20.65 -2.01 1.22
CA ASN A 399 20.47 -0.56 1.14
C ASN A 399 19.23 -0.13 1.95
N HIS A 400 18.09 -0.79 1.74
CA HIS A 400 16.86 -0.46 2.47
C HIS A 400 16.99 -0.64 3.99
N THR A 401 17.70 -1.69 4.44
CA THR A 401 18.02 -1.91 5.86
C THR A 401 18.95 -0.81 6.40
N ALA A 402 19.95 -0.39 5.63
CA ALA A 402 20.89 0.67 6.04
C ALA A 402 20.21 2.05 6.14
N ASP A 403 19.39 2.40 5.15
CA ASP A 403 18.59 3.64 5.12
C ASP A 403 17.55 3.69 6.27
N ASN A 404 17.20 2.53 6.83
CA ASN A 404 16.19 2.36 7.88
C ASN A 404 16.77 1.76 9.18
N VAL A 405 18.05 1.94 9.48
CA VAL A 405 18.64 1.45 10.75
C VAL A 405 18.01 2.11 12.00
N ALA A 406 17.34 3.26 11.84
CA ALA A 406 16.83 4.11 12.91
C ALA A 406 15.72 3.48 13.79
N CYS A 407 15.00 2.46 13.30
CA CYS A 407 14.11 1.64 14.14
C CYS A 407 14.63 0.21 14.36
N LEU A 408 15.42 -0.33 13.43
CA LEU A 408 16.03 -1.68 13.48
C LEU A 408 17.25 -1.80 14.42
N THR A 409 17.24 -1.22 15.62
CA THR A 409 18.38 -1.36 16.55
C THR A 409 18.01 -1.22 18.03
N ARG A 410 18.44 -2.20 18.84
CA ARG A 410 18.87 -1.95 20.22
C ARG A 410 20.22 -2.57 20.53
N LEU A 411 21.18 -1.72 20.91
CA LEU A 411 22.49 -2.11 21.43
C LEU A 411 22.40 -2.57 22.91
N SER A 412 21.58 -3.59 23.18
CA SER A 412 21.51 -4.27 24.47
C SER A 412 22.00 -5.71 24.33
N GLN A 413 23.21 -6.01 24.82
CA GLN A 413 23.76 -7.36 24.71
C GLN A 413 22.92 -8.37 25.52
N PRO A 414 22.53 -9.53 24.97
CA PRO A 414 21.75 -10.53 25.69
C PRO A 414 22.39 -10.95 27.02
N GLY A 415 21.64 -10.81 28.12
CA GLY A 415 22.11 -11.09 29.48
C GLY A 415 22.71 -9.88 30.23
N CYS A 416 22.86 -8.73 29.57
CA CYS A 416 23.24 -7.47 30.22
C CYS A 416 22.02 -6.68 30.70
N THR A 417 22.19 -5.96 31.81
CA THR A 417 21.20 -5.04 32.38
C THR A 417 21.79 -3.64 32.48
N TYR A 418 21.05 -2.64 32.02
CA TYR A 418 21.50 -1.25 31.92
C TYR A 418 20.58 -0.37 32.77
N SER A 419 21.15 0.70 33.32
CA SER A 419 20.39 1.78 33.97
C SER A 419 21.16 3.09 33.84
N ILE A 420 20.44 4.20 33.62
CA ILE A 420 21.04 5.52 33.45
C ILE A 420 20.74 6.44 34.63
N SER A 421 21.67 7.34 34.94
CA SER A 421 21.47 8.37 35.97
C SER A 421 22.17 9.69 35.64
N PRO A 422 21.45 10.84 35.63
CA PRO A 422 19.99 10.97 35.77
C PRO A 422 19.26 10.65 34.44
N PRO A 423 18.02 10.13 34.46
CA PRO A 423 17.20 9.88 33.26
C PRO A 423 16.54 11.14 32.69
N THR A 424 16.66 12.28 33.36
CA THR A 424 16.14 13.57 32.88
C THR A 424 17.11 14.69 33.25
N GLN A 425 17.39 15.59 32.31
CA GLN A 425 18.19 16.80 32.53
C GLN A 425 17.51 18.01 31.90
N VAL A 426 17.63 19.17 32.57
CA VAL A 426 16.95 20.41 32.19
C VAL A 426 18.00 21.52 32.00
N PHE A 427 18.00 22.16 30.83
CA PHE A 427 18.96 23.16 30.43
C PHE A 427 18.32 24.55 30.29
N PRO A 428 19.05 25.64 30.58
CA PRO A 428 18.63 26.98 30.22
C PRO A 428 18.65 27.17 28.69
N SER A 429 17.98 28.21 28.21
CA SER A 429 17.97 28.58 26.79
C SER A 429 19.37 28.77 26.20
N VAL A 430 20.36 29.25 26.97
CA VAL A 430 21.75 29.38 26.50
C VAL A 430 22.47 28.05 26.21
N GLY A 431 21.89 26.90 26.58
CA GLY A 431 22.50 25.57 26.42
C GLY A 431 23.47 25.22 27.55
N GLY A 432 24.33 24.22 27.31
CA GLY A 432 25.34 23.77 28.26
C GLY A 432 25.83 22.34 28.03
N SER A 433 26.80 21.89 28.82
CA SER A 433 27.27 20.49 28.81
C SER A 433 26.47 19.63 29.78
N GLY A 434 26.09 18.43 29.35
CA GLY A 434 25.46 17.39 30.16
C GLY A 434 26.30 16.12 30.23
N SER A 435 26.02 15.29 31.23
CA SER A 435 26.62 13.96 31.34
C SER A 435 25.66 12.99 32.00
N VAL A 436 25.64 11.75 31.52
CA VAL A 436 24.77 10.68 32.03
C VAL A 436 25.63 9.46 32.32
N ASN A 437 25.45 8.87 33.50
CA ASN A 437 26.17 7.67 33.91
C ASN A 437 25.38 6.43 33.51
N ILE A 438 26.02 5.50 32.78
CA ILE A 438 25.49 4.19 32.41
C ILE A 438 26.03 3.18 33.43
N THR A 439 25.14 2.51 34.15
CA THR A 439 25.49 1.40 35.06
C THR A 439 25.10 0.09 34.40
N THR A 440 26.10 -0.77 34.12
CA THR A 440 25.94 -2.09 33.50
C THR A 440 27.08 -3.05 33.89
N GLY A 441 26.90 -4.34 33.60
CA GLY A 441 27.82 -5.42 33.95
C GLY A 441 29.20 -5.33 33.26
N SER A 442 30.20 -5.99 33.84
CA SER A 442 31.55 -6.05 33.26
C SER A 442 31.56 -6.81 31.93
N GLY A 443 31.91 -6.13 30.84
CA GLY A 443 31.90 -6.70 29.48
C GLY A 443 30.67 -6.29 28.65
N CYS A 444 29.63 -5.72 29.27
CA CYS A 444 28.44 -5.26 28.58
C CYS A 444 28.71 -3.98 27.78
N ALA A 445 28.66 -4.07 26.45
CA ALA A 445 28.72 -2.92 25.55
C ALA A 445 27.43 -2.08 25.64
N TRP A 446 27.54 -0.77 25.40
CA TRP A 446 26.41 0.17 25.27
C TRP A 446 26.70 1.20 24.19
N GLY A 447 25.63 1.77 23.63
CA GLY A 447 25.68 2.89 22.69
C GLY A 447 24.54 3.88 22.94
N VAL A 448 24.69 5.07 22.36
CA VAL A 448 23.73 6.18 22.36
C VAL A 448 23.13 6.27 20.95
N ALA A 449 21.81 6.27 20.84
CA ALA A 449 21.13 6.50 19.57
C ALA A 449 21.28 7.97 19.10
N GLU A 450 21.18 8.22 17.79
CA GLU A 450 21.20 9.60 17.30
C GLU A 450 20.03 10.42 17.87
N GLY A 451 20.31 11.67 18.23
CA GLY A 451 19.36 12.58 18.85
C GLY A 451 19.07 13.80 17.98
N ALA A 452 18.25 14.72 18.49
CA ALA A 452 17.97 15.98 17.80
C ALA A 452 19.27 16.79 17.58
N THR A 453 19.36 17.46 16.43
CA THR A 453 20.57 18.17 15.93
C THR A 453 21.14 19.26 16.86
N TRP A 454 20.40 19.66 17.89
CA TRP A 454 20.84 20.59 18.93
C TRP A 454 21.44 19.90 20.17
N VAL A 455 21.61 18.58 20.16
CA VAL A 455 22.34 17.79 21.17
C VAL A 455 23.46 16.99 20.48
N THR A 456 24.70 17.14 20.93
CA THR A 456 25.86 16.44 20.37
C THR A 456 26.58 15.64 21.46
N PHE A 457 26.71 14.33 21.28
CA PHE A 457 27.45 13.44 22.17
C PHE A 457 28.94 13.40 21.81
N THR A 458 29.80 13.18 22.81
CA THR A 458 31.27 13.05 22.66
C THR A 458 31.79 11.77 23.32
N GLY A 459 30.89 10.81 23.53
CA GLY A 459 31.09 9.51 24.15
C GLY A 459 29.82 8.69 23.87
N ASP A 460 29.63 8.40 22.59
CA ASP A 460 28.47 7.72 22.00
C ASP A 460 28.42 6.20 22.29
N SER A 461 29.51 5.63 22.78
CA SER A 461 29.68 4.19 22.91
C SER A 461 30.67 3.83 24.04
N GLY A 462 30.53 2.63 24.59
CA GLY A 462 31.40 2.15 25.67
C GLY A 462 31.17 0.69 26.05
N ALA A 463 31.94 0.19 27.01
CA ALA A 463 31.83 -1.17 27.54
C ALA A 463 32.08 -1.23 29.05
N GLY A 464 31.20 -1.93 29.78
CA GLY A 464 31.09 -1.82 31.23
C GLY A 464 30.42 -0.52 31.66
N SER A 465 30.26 -0.32 32.97
CA SER A 465 29.74 0.94 33.51
C SER A 465 30.63 2.14 33.14
N GLY A 466 30.03 3.26 32.74
CA GLY A 466 30.73 4.43 32.22
C GLY A 466 29.87 5.69 32.17
N THR A 467 30.30 6.71 31.43
CA THR A 467 29.63 8.02 31.35
C THR A 467 29.61 8.53 29.92
N ALA A 468 28.42 8.76 29.36
CA ALA A 468 28.26 9.48 28.09
C ALA A 468 28.19 10.98 28.38
N ASN A 469 28.99 11.77 27.66
CA ASN A 469 29.05 13.23 27.78
C ASN A 469 28.47 13.87 26.53
N TYR A 470 27.75 14.98 26.68
CA TYR A 470 27.10 15.67 25.58
C TYR A 470 27.06 17.19 25.77
N THR A 471 26.74 17.89 24.70
CA THR A 471 26.53 19.34 24.67
C THR A 471 25.17 19.66 24.07
N VAL A 472 24.44 20.56 24.74
CA VAL A 472 23.15 21.09 24.34
C VAL A 472 23.39 22.48 23.77
N GLY A 473 23.08 22.68 22.50
CA GLY A 473 23.21 23.96 21.82
C GLY A 473 22.23 25.02 22.33
N ALA A 474 22.49 26.29 22.01
CA ALA A 474 21.59 27.38 22.39
C ALA A 474 20.20 27.25 21.75
N ASN A 475 19.18 27.73 22.46
CA ASN A 475 17.79 27.79 22.07
C ASN A 475 17.33 29.26 22.06
N ASN A 476 16.97 29.75 20.88
CA ASN A 476 16.52 31.13 20.69
C ASN A 476 14.98 31.26 20.60
N GLY A 477 14.26 30.13 20.46
CA GLY A 477 12.79 30.08 20.35
C GLY A 477 12.09 29.61 21.63
N GLY A 478 10.91 29.02 21.45
CA GLY A 478 10.11 28.42 22.52
C GLY A 478 10.78 27.23 23.23
N ALA A 479 10.18 26.72 24.30
CA ALA A 479 10.73 25.60 25.06
C ALA A 479 10.72 24.31 24.22
N ARG A 480 11.80 23.52 24.29
CA ARG A 480 12.00 22.31 23.47
C ARG A 480 12.47 21.13 24.31
N SER A 481 12.20 19.91 23.86
CA SER A 481 12.60 18.67 24.53
C SER A 481 12.97 17.61 23.51
N VAL A 482 13.85 16.68 23.88
CA VAL A 482 14.16 15.47 23.13
C VAL A 482 14.31 14.29 24.09
N VAL A 483 14.05 13.08 23.61
CA VAL A 483 14.42 11.83 24.30
C VAL A 483 15.49 11.14 23.46
N VAL A 484 16.58 10.71 24.09
CA VAL A 484 17.68 9.98 23.46
C VAL A 484 17.80 8.63 24.15
N ASP A 485 17.81 7.53 23.38
CA ASP A 485 18.01 6.19 23.94
C ASP A 485 19.49 5.88 24.18
N ILE A 486 19.77 5.25 25.32
CA ILE A 486 21.12 4.78 25.69
C ILE A 486 21.00 3.33 26.18
N ALA A 487 21.33 2.37 25.30
CA ALA A 487 21.20 0.93 25.54
C ALA A 487 19.82 0.49 26.10
N GLY A 488 18.74 1.00 25.50
CA GLY A 488 17.35 0.72 25.89
C GLY A 488 16.88 1.51 27.12
N GLN A 489 17.50 2.65 27.42
CA GLN A 489 17.13 3.54 28.53
C GLN A 489 16.92 4.99 28.03
N PRO A 490 15.73 5.59 28.24
CA PRO A 490 15.41 6.91 27.71
C PRO A 490 15.98 8.05 28.57
N LEU A 491 16.94 8.81 28.03
CA LEU A 491 17.40 10.08 28.59
C LEU A 491 16.54 11.21 28.02
N THR A 492 15.76 11.87 28.87
CA THR A 492 15.01 13.08 28.50
C THR A 492 15.86 14.34 28.69
N ILE A 493 16.03 15.14 27.63
CA ILE A 493 16.74 16.42 27.67
C ILE A 493 15.73 17.53 27.36
N GLN A 494 15.39 18.32 28.38
CA GLN A 494 14.53 19.50 28.26
C GLN A 494 15.37 20.77 28.20
N GLN A 495 14.94 21.75 27.41
CA GLN A 495 15.58 23.06 27.32
C GLN A 495 14.55 24.18 27.36
N ALA A 496 14.76 25.13 28.26
CA ALA A 496 13.87 26.26 28.46
C ALA A 496 13.75 27.15 27.20
N ALA A 497 12.60 27.83 27.08
CA ALA A 497 12.39 28.90 26.11
C ALA A 497 13.39 30.04 26.30
N SER A 498 13.64 30.83 25.26
CA SER A 498 14.38 32.08 25.38
C SER A 498 13.64 33.06 26.31
N ALA A 499 14.37 34.04 26.87
CA ALA A 499 13.83 34.93 27.90
C ALA A 499 12.73 35.89 27.41
N ASN A 500 12.42 35.87 26.11
CA ASN A 500 11.44 36.75 25.46
C ASN A 500 10.05 36.10 25.36
N CYS A 501 9.89 34.78 25.60
CA CYS A 501 8.62 34.09 25.35
C CYS A 501 7.72 34.07 26.60
N THR A 502 6.93 35.13 26.83
CA THR A 502 5.99 35.21 27.96
C THR A 502 4.60 34.65 27.60
N ILE A 503 4.11 33.69 28.38
CA ILE A 503 2.76 33.11 28.21
C ILE A 503 1.72 33.93 28.97
N THR A 504 0.67 34.38 28.28
CA THR A 504 -0.39 35.25 28.81
C THR A 504 -1.70 34.47 29.11
N PRO A 505 -2.21 34.46 30.35
CA PRO A 505 -3.48 33.78 30.65
C PRO A 505 -4.68 34.44 29.95
N ILE A 506 -5.56 33.63 29.35
CA ILE A 506 -6.83 34.07 28.71
C ILE A 506 -8.02 33.22 29.19
N GLY A 507 -9.15 33.87 29.45
CA GLY A 507 -10.39 33.23 29.90
C GLY A 507 -11.46 33.10 28.81
N PHE A 508 -12.44 32.21 29.02
CA PHE A 508 -13.61 32.13 28.14
C PHE A 508 -14.42 33.43 28.16
N GLY A 509 -14.83 33.89 26.98
CA GLY A 509 -15.49 35.19 26.77
C GLY A 509 -14.54 36.39 26.77
N GLN A 510 -13.22 36.18 26.75
CA GLN A 510 -12.23 37.25 26.68
C GLN A 510 -11.59 37.37 25.30
N THR A 511 -11.29 38.61 24.93
CA THR A 511 -10.39 38.98 23.83
C THR A 511 -9.13 39.60 24.45
N SER A 512 -7.95 39.13 24.03
CA SER A 512 -6.68 39.80 24.27
C SER A 512 -6.18 40.43 22.97
N ASN A 513 -5.49 41.56 23.07
CA ASN A 513 -4.80 42.16 21.94
C ASN A 513 -3.29 41.92 22.10
N GLY A 514 -2.59 41.78 20.97
CA GLY A 514 -1.14 41.63 20.91
C GLY A 514 -0.58 42.24 19.63
N THR A 515 0.74 42.23 19.51
CA THR A 515 1.46 42.78 18.36
C THR A 515 2.62 41.86 18.07
N LEU A 516 2.58 41.11 16.96
CA LEU A 516 3.74 40.32 16.54
C LEU A 516 4.82 41.30 16.08
N ALA A 517 5.98 41.26 16.73
CA ALA A 517 7.07 42.21 16.56
C ALA A 517 8.44 41.52 16.49
N THR A 518 9.43 42.22 15.92
CA THR A 518 10.81 41.70 15.79
C THR A 518 11.57 41.52 17.12
N SER A 519 10.94 41.85 18.24
CA SER A 519 11.39 41.54 19.61
C SER A 519 11.08 40.12 20.06
N ASP A 520 10.14 39.46 19.40
CA ASP A 520 9.39 38.35 19.98
C ASP A 520 10.04 37.01 19.64
N CYS A 521 9.51 35.93 20.21
CA CYS A 521 10.08 34.61 19.96
C CYS A 521 9.77 34.13 18.55
N ARG A 522 10.68 33.35 17.96
CA ARG A 522 10.40 32.63 16.72
C ARG A 522 9.73 31.28 17.00
N SER A 523 8.80 30.91 16.15
CA SER A 523 7.95 29.71 16.21
C SER A 523 8.76 28.42 16.33
N GLY A 524 9.77 28.23 15.46
CA GLY A 524 10.59 27.02 15.44
C GLY A 524 9.85 25.73 15.02
N GLN A 525 8.60 25.83 14.53
CA GLN A 525 7.89 24.71 13.93
C GLN A 525 8.41 24.43 12.50
N PRO A 526 8.41 23.18 12.00
CA PRO A 526 9.02 22.84 10.70
C PRO A 526 8.47 23.65 9.52
N GLU A 527 7.17 23.94 9.52
CA GLU A 527 6.47 24.68 8.46
C GLU A 527 6.70 26.20 8.52
N ARG A 528 6.97 26.73 9.72
CA ARG A 528 7.15 28.17 10.00
C ARG A 528 8.27 28.34 11.02
N THR A 529 9.50 28.12 10.57
CA THR A 529 10.67 28.13 11.47
C THR A 529 10.92 29.53 12.04
N ASP A 530 10.67 30.58 11.23
CA ASP A 530 11.04 31.96 11.53
C ASP A 530 9.86 32.93 11.69
N ALA A 531 8.60 32.47 11.72
CA ALA A 531 7.46 33.32 12.10
C ALA A 531 7.56 33.80 13.56
N PHE A 532 7.15 35.05 13.84
CA PHE A 532 7.11 35.60 15.20
C PHE A 532 5.88 35.08 15.97
N ILE A 533 6.05 34.81 17.27
CA ILE A 533 5.01 34.19 18.10
C ILE A 533 4.73 34.91 19.42
N ASP A 534 3.45 34.96 19.75
CA ASP A 534 2.89 35.25 21.05
C ASP A 534 2.21 34.00 21.61
N GLN A 535 2.19 33.84 22.94
CA GLN A 535 1.62 32.64 23.58
C GLN A 535 0.57 32.98 24.64
N TYR A 536 -0.55 32.25 24.61
CA TYR A 536 -1.63 32.36 25.58
C TYR A 536 -1.95 31.02 26.23
N SER A 537 -2.50 31.03 27.44
CA SER A 537 -2.88 29.80 28.16
C SER A 537 -4.29 29.86 28.76
N PHE A 538 -5.04 28.77 28.64
CA PHE A 538 -6.33 28.57 29.32
C PHE A 538 -6.46 27.14 29.83
N SER A 539 -7.35 26.90 30.81
CA SER A 539 -7.67 25.55 31.28
C SER A 539 -9.05 25.11 30.78
N GLY A 540 -9.15 23.89 30.28
CA GLY A 540 -10.38 23.31 29.73
C GLY A 540 -10.56 21.84 30.10
N SER A 541 -11.76 21.31 29.85
CA SER A 541 -12.12 19.91 30.12
C SER A 541 -12.33 19.10 28.84
N MET A 542 -12.01 17.82 28.88
CA MET A 542 -12.29 16.88 27.78
C MET A 542 -13.76 16.95 27.34
N GLY A 543 -14.01 17.04 26.03
CA GLY A 543 -15.35 17.14 25.46
C GLY A 543 -15.99 18.54 25.54
N GLN A 544 -15.30 19.54 26.10
CA GLN A 544 -15.78 20.91 26.13
C GLN A 544 -15.66 21.55 24.74
N GLY A 545 -16.78 22.04 24.20
CA GLY A 545 -16.81 22.84 22.98
C GLY A 545 -16.23 24.24 23.20
N ILE A 546 -15.16 24.55 22.48
CA ILE A 546 -14.48 25.85 22.49
C ILE A 546 -14.38 26.45 21.09
N ARG A 547 -13.99 27.71 21.00
CA ARG A 547 -13.69 28.40 19.74
C ARG A 547 -12.62 29.46 19.98
N ILE A 548 -11.63 29.51 19.11
CA ILE A 548 -10.55 30.50 19.12
C ILE A 548 -10.64 31.29 17.82
N GLU A 549 -10.66 32.62 17.90
CA GLU A 549 -10.76 33.54 16.76
C GLU A 549 -9.65 34.59 16.87
N MET A 550 -8.69 34.55 15.94
CA MET A 550 -7.61 35.53 15.79
C MET A 550 -7.95 36.48 14.64
N ASN A 551 -7.76 37.78 14.83
CA ASN A 551 -8.12 38.79 13.85
C ASN A 551 -7.05 39.88 13.79
N ALA A 552 -6.57 40.22 12.60
CA ALA A 552 -5.69 41.37 12.39
C ALA A 552 -6.43 42.69 12.68
N VAL A 553 -5.74 43.67 13.28
CA VAL A 553 -6.32 44.99 13.60
C VAL A 553 -6.38 45.90 12.35
N THR A 554 -5.51 45.65 11.37
CA THR A 554 -5.54 46.27 10.04
C THR A 554 -5.94 45.22 9.00
N ALA A 555 -6.74 45.60 8.00
CA ALA A 555 -7.17 44.70 6.94
C ALA A 555 -6.13 44.58 5.79
N PRO A 556 -6.08 43.45 5.06
CA PRO A 556 -5.22 43.28 3.89
C PRO A 556 -5.51 44.33 2.79
N PRO A 557 -4.53 44.67 1.93
CA PRO A 557 -3.19 44.08 1.81
C PRO A 557 -2.12 44.77 2.69
N ALA A 558 -2.53 45.47 3.76
CA ALA A 558 -1.63 46.11 4.73
C ALA A 558 -1.88 45.63 6.17
N GLY A 559 -2.47 44.44 6.30
CA GLY A 559 -2.78 43.76 7.55
C GLY A 559 -1.96 42.49 7.69
N LEU A 560 -1.77 42.07 8.94
CA LEU A 560 -1.13 40.80 9.30
C LEU A 560 -1.93 39.63 8.72
N ASP A 561 -1.25 38.68 8.07
CA ASP A 561 -1.84 37.38 7.77
C ASP A 561 -1.69 36.44 8.97
N THR A 562 -2.81 36.01 9.55
CA THR A 562 -2.80 35.38 10.89
C THR A 562 -2.83 33.86 10.82
N PHE A 563 -2.16 33.21 11.77
CA PHE A 563 -2.24 31.77 11.96
C PHE A 563 -2.27 31.40 13.45
N LEU A 564 -3.01 30.33 13.78
CA LEU A 564 -3.16 29.78 15.11
C LEU A 564 -2.63 28.35 15.21
N TYR A 565 -1.90 28.04 16.28
CA TYR A 565 -1.75 26.67 16.80
C TYR A 565 -2.43 26.55 18.17
N LEU A 566 -3.02 25.39 18.46
CA LEU A 566 -3.54 25.00 19.77
C LEU A 566 -2.78 23.75 20.25
N PHE A 567 -1.97 23.89 21.28
CA PHE A 567 -1.25 22.80 21.93
C PHE A 567 -2.01 22.26 23.15
N ALA A 568 -2.01 20.94 23.29
CA ALA A 568 -2.62 20.21 24.40
C ALA A 568 -1.69 20.13 25.63
N PRO A 569 -2.21 19.72 26.81
CA PRO A 569 -1.43 19.63 28.06
C PRO A 569 -0.22 18.68 28.04
N ASP A 570 -0.13 17.78 27.06
CA ASP A 570 1.00 16.86 26.85
C ASP A 570 2.05 17.40 25.86
N GLY A 571 1.80 18.55 25.24
CA GLY A 571 2.68 19.16 24.23
C GLY A 571 2.36 18.78 22.78
N SER A 572 1.33 17.97 22.52
CA SER A 572 0.85 17.69 21.14
C SER A 572 0.09 18.88 20.55
N ILE A 573 0.06 19.01 19.22
CA ILE A 573 -0.82 19.96 18.52
C ILE A 573 -2.23 19.33 18.44
N ALA A 574 -3.22 19.98 19.03
CA ALA A 574 -4.62 19.57 19.00
C ALA A 574 -5.38 20.13 17.78
N ALA A 575 -4.99 21.30 17.30
CA ALA A 575 -5.52 21.93 16.08
C ALA A 575 -4.59 23.07 15.62
N SER A 576 -4.67 23.43 14.34
CA SER A 576 -4.00 24.60 13.74
C SER A 576 -4.77 25.13 12.54
N ASN A 577 -4.65 26.43 12.22
CA ASN A 577 -5.48 27.09 11.19
C ASN A 577 -4.99 28.50 10.80
N ASP A 578 -5.08 28.86 9.52
CA ASP A 578 -4.85 30.20 8.93
C ASP A 578 -6.14 31.02 8.80
N ASP A 579 -7.14 30.51 8.09
CA ASP A 579 -8.32 31.25 7.61
C ASP A 579 -9.63 30.96 8.38
N ILE A 580 -10.47 31.99 8.60
CA ILE A 580 -11.84 31.85 9.16
C ILE A 580 -12.85 31.30 8.14
N VAL A 581 -12.61 31.59 6.86
CA VAL A 581 -13.32 31.07 5.69
C VAL A 581 -12.35 31.12 4.52
N LEU A 582 -12.15 29.98 3.84
CA LEU A 582 -11.32 29.85 2.63
C LEU A 582 -11.50 31.07 1.70
N GLY A 583 -10.44 31.84 1.50
CA GLY A 583 -10.33 32.82 0.42
C GLY A 583 -11.08 34.14 0.63
N SER A 584 -11.25 34.65 1.87
CA SER A 584 -11.83 36.00 2.05
C SER A 584 -11.43 36.82 3.29
N GLN A 585 -10.64 36.32 4.24
CA GLN A 585 -10.23 37.08 5.43
C GLN A 585 -9.02 36.44 6.13
N THR A 586 -7.94 37.22 6.26
CA THR A 586 -6.63 36.90 6.91
C THR A 586 -6.71 36.71 8.44
N ASN A 587 -7.81 36.15 8.94
CA ASN A 587 -8.20 36.06 10.34
C ASN A 587 -8.42 34.59 10.70
N SER A 588 -7.64 34.00 11.61
CA SER A 588 -7.73 32.56 11.90
C SER A 588 -8.88 32.14 12.80
N ARG A 589 -9.35 30.91 12.62
CA ARG A 589 -10.38 30.31 13.48
C ARG A 589 -10.17 28.83 13.74
N ILE A 590 -10.14 28.44 15.02
CA ILE A 590 -10.23 27.05 15.45
C ILE A 590 -11.62 26.82 16.06
N PRO A 591 -12.49 25.97 15.49
CA PRO A 591 -12.33 25.21 14.23
C PRO A 591 -12.65 26.08 13.00
N MET A 592 -12.30 25.64 11.79
CA MET A 592 -12.62 26.36 10.54
C MET A 592 -14.12 26.73 10.42
N ALA A 593 -15.00 25.73 10.37
CA ALA A 593 -16.38 25.90 9.92
C ALA A 593 -17.19 26.90 10.78
N ALA A 594 -17.62 28.00 10.17
CA ALA A 594 -18.34 29.09 10.82
C ALA A 594 -19.57 28.58 11.60
N GLY A 595 -19.74 29.09 12.83
CA GLY A 595 -20.81 28.68 13.75
C GLY A 595 -20.55 27.39 14.55
N THR A 596 -19.51 26.61 14.22
CA THR A 596 -19.15 25.39 14.99
C THR A 596 -18.14 25.66 16.12
N PHE A 597 -17.93 24.65 16.97
CA PHE A 597 -17.01 24.63 18.12
C PHE A 597 -16.09 23.39 18.05
N PHE A 598 -14.84 23.54 18.47
CA PHE A 598 -13.84 22.47 18.57
C PHE A 598 -13.97 21.78 19.93
N SER A 599 -13.98 20.45 19.95
CA SER A 599 -14.13 19.65 21.18
C SER A 599 -12.76 19.31 21.75
N LEU A 600 -12.47 19.74 22.98
CA LEU A 600 -11.15 19.50 23.59
C LEU A 600 -10.86 18.00 23.77
N PRO A 601 -9.70 17.49 23.31
CA PRO A 601 -9.39 16.05 23.35
C PRO A 601 -9.07 15.51 24.75
N GLN A 602 -8.70 16.39 25.70
CA GLN A 602 -8.34 16.03 27.07
C GLN A 602 -8.57 17.20 28.03
N SER A 603 -8.44 16.95 29.35
CA SER A 603 -8.58 17.98 30.39
C SER A 603 -7.23 18.48 30.86
N GLY A 604 -7.04 19.80 30.96
CA GLY A 604 -5.81 20.41 31.45
C GLY A 604 -5.61 21.85 30.98
N THR A 605 -4.36 22.33 31.02
CA THR A 605 -3.98 23.64 30.48
C THR A 605 -3.52 23.51 29.04
N PHE A 606 -4.19 24.22 28.14
CA PHE A 606 -3.87 24.32 26.72
C PHE A 606 -3.09 25.61 26.46
N ILE A 607 -2.21 25.59 25.46
CA ILE A 607 -1.48 26.78 24.98
C ILE A 607 -1.99 27.14 23.59
N ILE A 608 -2.39 28.39 23.40
CA ILE A 608 -2.67 28.97 22.08
C ILE A 608 -1.41 29.71 21.65
N VAL A 609 -0.91 29.43 20.44
CA VAL A 609 0.15 30.22 19.82
C VAL A 609 -0.48 31.08 18.74
N ALA A 610 -0.35 32.40 18.90
CA ALA A 610 -0.67 33.39 17.89
C ALA A 610 0.60 33.66 17.06
N THR A 611 0.51 33.55 15.74
CA THR A 611 1.63 33.66 14.82
C THR A 611 1.14 34.25 13.49
N SER A 612 2.08 34.61 12.61
CA SER A 612 1.81 34.96 11.21
C SER A 612 1.69 33.71 10.32
N PHE A 613 1.08 33.86 9.14
CA PHE A 613 1.19 32.90 8.05
C PHE A 613 2.59 32.93 7.43
N GLU A 614 3.12 34.12 7.13
CA GLU A 614 4.47 34.30 6.58
C GLU A 614 5.56 34.35 7.66
N ASN A 615 6.80 34.05 7.26
CA ASN A 615 7.96 34.21 8.16
C ASN A 615 8.37 35.70 8.25
N ASP A 616 8.94 36.12 9.38
CA ASP A 616 9.33 37.52 9.67
C ASP A 616 8.20 38.59 9.60
N GLU A 617 6.93 38.20 9.45
CA GLU A 617 5.79 39.12 9.36
C GLU A 617 5.40 39.72 10.73
N THR A 618 5.05 41.01 10.77
CA THR A 618 4.77 41.75 12.01
C THR A 618 3.46 42.55 11.90
N GLY A 619 2.67 42.59 12.98
CA GLY A 619 1.42 43.36 12.99
C GLY A 619 0.58 43.21 14.27
N ASP A 620 -0.32 44.17 14.45
CA ASP A 620 -1.30 44.20 15.55
C ASP A 620 -2.45 43.21 15.29
N TYR A 621 -2.80 42.42 16.31
CA TYR A 621 -3.88 41.44 16.25
C TYR A 621 -4.70 41.39 17.55
N SER A 622 -5.82 40.66 17.50
CA SER A 622 -6.63 40.30 18.65
C SER A 622 -6.97 38.81 18.62
N VAL A 623 -6.92 38.13 19.77
CA VAL A 623 -7.30 36.71 19.92
C VAL A 623 -8.42 36.59 20.94
N THR A 624 -9.48 35.87 20.56
CA THR A 624 -10.71 35.70 21.35
C THR A 624 -10.97 34.23 21.63
N LEU A 625 -11.23 33.90 22.90
CA LEU A 625 -11.58 32.54 23.33
C LEU A 625 -13.05 32.46 23.76
N THR A 626 -13.85 31.62 23.11
CA THR A 626 -15.29 31.43 23.38
C THR A 626 -15.57 29.97 23.79
N ALA A 627 -16.59 29.74 24.62
CA ALA A 627 -17.08 28.41 24.97
C ALA A 627 -18.51 28.18 24.41
N GLN A 628 -18.91 26.92 24.26
CA GLN A 628 -20.26 26.54 23.87
C GLN A 628 -21.21 26.55 25.08
N ASP A 629 -22.27 27.35 25.04
CA ASP A 629 -23.26 27.45 26.13
C ASP A 629 -24.07 26.15 26.32
N GLY A 630 -24.16 25.69 27.57
CA GLY A 630 -24.84 24.45 27.95
C GLY A 630 -26.36 24.61 28.13
N GLY A 631 -27.14 24.22 27.12
CA GLY A 631 -28.61 24.25 27.17
C GLY A 631 -29.25 23.08 27.95
N THR A 632 -30.12 23.38 28.92
CA THR A 632 -30.96 22.40 29.63
C THR A 632 -32.17 21.89 28.82
N PRO A 633 -32.62 20.63 29.01
CA PRO A 633 -33.63 19.99 28.16
C PRO A 633 -35.10 20.20 28.61
N THR A 634 -36.05 20.03 27.68
CA THR A 634 -37.52 19.87 27.90
C THR A 634 -38.16 19.20 26.65
N PRO A 635 -39.41 18.66 26.65
CA PRO A 635 -39.58 17.23 26.35
C PRO A 635 -40.59 16.81 25.25
N THR A 636 -40.63 15.50 24.99
CA THR A 636 -41.34 14.75 23.94
C THR A 636 -42.86 14.56 24.14
N PRO A 637 -43.67 14.48 23.05
CA PRO A 637 -45.04 13.93 23.04
C PRO A 637 -45.19 12.56 22.30
N THR A 638 -46.33 11.86 22.45
CA THR A 638 -46.59 10.50 21.88
C THR A 638 -48.10 10.32 21.48
N PRO A 639 -48.67 9.16 21.02
CA PRO A 639 -49.26 9.05 19.66
C PRO A 639 -50.74 8.56 19.57
N THR A 640 -51.16 7.97 18.41
CA THR A 640 -52.34 7.06 18.16
C THR A 640 -53.70 7.74 17.80
N PRO A 641 -54.68 7.17 17.00
CA PRO A 641 -54.82 5.85 16.31
C PRO A 641 -55.20 5.86 14.77
N THR A 642 -55.47 4.67 14.20
CA THR A 642 -55.81 4.35 12.78
C THR A 642 -57.24 3.76 12.59
N PRO A 643 -57.88 3.89 11.39
CA PRO A 643 -58.85 2.90 10.88
C PRO A 643 -58.71 2.54 9.36
N THR A 644 -59.51 1.58 8.85
CA THR A 644 -59.35 0.80 7.56
C THR A 644 -60.61 -0.11 7.37
N PRO A 645 -61.04 -0.73 6.21
CA PRO A 645 -60.42 -0.98 4.86
C PRO A 645 -61.33 -0.76 3.57
N THR A 646 -60.80 -1.04 2.35
CA THR A 646 -61.37 -1.77 1.13
C THR A 646 -62.75 -1.38 0.48
N PRO A 647 -63.04 -1.53 -0.86
CA PRO A 647 -62.34 -2.26 -1.96
C PRO A 647 -62.06 -1.48 -3.30
N THR A 648 -61.39 -2.16 -4.26
CA THR A 648 -61.06 -1.78 -5.66
C THR A 648 -62.25 -1.87 -6.64
N PRO A 649 -62.23 -1.15 -7.80
CA PRO A 649 -61.74 -1.77 -9.07
C PRO A 649 -60.95 -0.83 -10.03
N THR A 650 -60.34 -1.44 -11.06
CA THR A 650 -59.44 -0.88 -12.12
C THR A 650 -60.14 -1.04 -13.50
N PRO A 651 -59.86 -0.34 -14.64
CA PRO A 651 -58.81 0.66 -15.02
C PRO A 651 -59.39 2.09 -15.27
N THR A 652 -58.68 3.17 -15.66
CA THR A 652 -57.52 3.38 -16.58
C THR A 652 -56.83 4.74 -16.33
N PRO A 653 -55.49 4.86 -16.41
CA PRO A 653 -54.75 6.15 -16.51
C PRO A 653 -54.40 6.49 -17.99
N THR A 654 -54.42 7.71 -18.54
CA THR A 654 -54.55 9.10 -18.03
C THR A 654 -53.33 9.61 -17.22
N PRO A 655 -52.70 10.75 -17.58
CA PRO A 655 -51.43 11.18 -16.96
C PRO A 655 -51.54 11.46 -15.45
N ASN A 656 -50.51 11.07 -14.70
CA ASN A 656 -50.42 11.31 -13.26
C ASN A 656 -49.90 12.75 -12.98
N PRO A 657 -50.69 13.64 -12.35
CA PRO A 657 -50.25 15.00 -12.02
C PRO A 657 -49.20 15.06 -10.88
N ASN A 658 -48.93 13.95 -10.19
CA ASN A 658 -47.96 13.89 -9.09
C ASN A 658 -46.57 13.36 -9.51
N ALA A 659 -46.36 12.98 -10.78
CA ALA A 659 -45.09 12.41 -11.23
C ALA A 659 -43.90 13.35 -10.92
N SER A 660 -42.76 12.80 -10.47
CA SER A 660 -41.59 13.65 -10.24
C SER A 660 -41.09 14.28 -11.54
N ASN A 661 -40.55 15.48 -11.44
CA ASN A 661 -39.81 16.15 -12.50
C ASN A 661 -38.35 16.34 -12.09
N VAL A 662 -37.45 16.32 -13.06
CA VAL A 662 -36.01 16.58 -12.89
C VAL A 662 -35.55 17.68 -13.84
N GLN A 663 -34.80 18.65 -13.35
CA GLN A 663 -34.36 19.83 -14.11
C GLN A 663 -33.09 20.46 -13.51
N PHE A 664 -32.34 21.23 -14.31
CA PHE A 664 -31.25 22.05 -13.80
C PHE A 664 -31.74 23.06 -12.74
N SER A 665 -30.88 23.36 -11.76
CA SER A 665 -31.15 24.35 -10.71
C SER A 665 -31.22 25.79 -11.22
N SER A 666 -30.48 26.09 -12.29
CA SER A 666 -30.47 27.34 -13.04
C SER A 666 -30.48 27.03 -14.54
N GLY A 667 -31.01 27.96 -15.35
CA GLY A 667 -30.88 27.93 -16.81
C GLY A 667 -29.53 28.43 -17.31
N ASN A 668 -28.77 29.16 -16.48
CA ASN A 668 -27.44 29.68 -16.81
C ASN A 668 -26.46 29.42 -15.64
N TYR A 669 -25.23 29.09 -15.97
CA TYR A 669 -24.07 29.00 -15.08
C TYR A 669 -22.91 29.79 -15.72
N ALA A 670 -21.93 30.20 -14.92
CA ALA A 670 -20.72 30.89 -15.38
C ALA A 670 -19.51 30.38 -14.59
N VAL A 671 -18.32 30.40 -15.17
CA VAL A 671 -17.06 29.99 -14.53
C VAL A 671 -15.92 30.79 -15.14
N VAL A 672 -14.98 31.30 -14.33
CA VAL A 672 -13.77 31.94 -14.85
C VAL A 672 -12.80 30.85 -15.31
N GLU A 673 -12.19 31.07 -16.47
CA GLU A 673 -11.34 30.11 -17.18
C GLU A 673 -10.07 29.71 -16.40
N ALA A 674 -9.50 30.66 -15.65
CA ALA A 674 -8.30 30.53 -14.83
C ALA A 674 -8.32 29.36 -13.85
N VAL A 675 -7.20 28.65 -13.68
CA VAL A 675 -6.88 27.98 -12.41
C VAL A 675 -6.17 28.94 -11.44
N GLY A 676 -6.34 28.70 -10.14
CA GLY A 676 -5.57 29.37 -9.09
C GLY A 676 -4.06 29.20 -9.27
N GLY A 677 -3.27 30.05 -8.60
CA GLY A 677 -1.81 30.13 -8.80
C GLY A 677 -1.02 28.85 -8.43
N ASP A 678 -1.68 27.88 -7.81
CA ASP A 678 -1.15 26.55 -7.51
C ASP A 678 -1.30 25.54 -8.68
N GLY A 679 -2.12 25.85 -9.68
CA GLY A 679 -2.45 24.96 -10.81
C GLY A 679 -3.43 23.83 -10.45
N LEU A 680 -4.14 23.93 -9.33
CA LEU A 680 -5.05 22.89 -8.79
C LEU A 680 -6.53 23.26 -8.87
N GLY A 681 -6.87 24.55 -9.04
CA GLY A 681 -8.26 25.01 -9.13
C GLY A 681 -9.06 24.92 -7.82
N PHE A 682 -8.40 24.65 -6.68
CA PHE A 682 -9.07 24.49 -5.38
C PHE A 682 -9.73 25.78 -4.85
N GLU A 683 -9.38 26.95 -5.40
CA GLU A 683 -10.07 28.23 -5.17
C GLU A 683 -11.45 28.31 -5.84
N GLY A 684 -11.85 27.30 -6.63
CA GLY A 684 -13.16 27.23 -7.30
C GLY A 684 -13.19 27.85 -8.70
N THR A 685 -12.03 28.11 -9.28
CA THR A 685 -11.84 28.52 -10.68
C THR A 685 -11.25 27.34 -11.48
N GLY A 686 -11.53 27.24 -12.77
CA GLY A 686 -11.13 26.09 -13.59
C GLY A 686 -12.09 24.88 -13.56
N PHE A 687 -13.21 24.91 -12.82
CA PHE A 687 -14.31 23.94 -12.97
C PHE A 687 -15.66 24.50 -12.51
N ARG A 688 -16.77 23.92 -13.01
CA ARG A 688 -18.13 24.23 -12.56
C ARG A 688 -18.90 23.01 -12.10
N THR A 689 -19.36 23.03 -10.84
CA THR A 689 -20.39 22.09 -10.36
C THR A 689 -21.77 22.51 -10.86
N ILE A 690 -22.39 21.64 -11.66
CA ILE A 690 -23.75 21.79 -12.16
C ILE A 690 -24.72 21.05 -11.23
N THR A 691 -25.74 21.74 -10.72
CA THR A 691 -26.74 21.16 -9.82
C THR A 691 -28.03 20.84 -10.56
N VAL A 692 -28.51 19.61 -10.40
CA VAL A 692 -29.77 19.09 -10.96
C VAL A 692 -30.71 18.74 -9.82
N THR A 693 -31.94 19.25 -9.90
CA THR A 693 -32.97 19.15 -8.86
C THR A 693 -34.08 18.18 -9.27
N ARG A 694 -34.69 17.52 -8.29
CA ARG A 694 -35.86 16.64 -8.42
C ARG A 694 -36.97 17.11 -7.49
N SER A 695 -38.19 17.22 -8.02
CA SER A 695 -39.39 17.61 -7.24
C SER A 695 -40.61 16.78 -7.64
N GLY A 696 -41.69 16.81 -6.85
CA GLY A 696 -42.89 15.98 -7.04
C GLY A 696 -42.86 14.71 -6.18
N ASP A 697 -43.36 13.58 -6.67
CA ASP A 697 -43.34 12.30 -5.95
C ASP A 697 -41.93 11.69 -5.89
N LEU A 698 -41.27 11.83 -4.74
CA LEU A 698 -39.93 11.29 -4.48
C LEU A 698 -39.93 9.87 -3.92
N SER A 699 -41.09 9.20 -3.80
CA SER A 699 -41.20 7.91 -3.10
C SER A 699 -40.46 6.75 -3.77
N THR A 700 -40.22 6.84 -5.08
CA THR A 700 -39.42 5.86 -5.85
C THR A 700 -38.07 6.44 -6.29
N PRO A 701 -37.05 5.61 -6.54
CA PRO A 701 -35.88 6.02 -7.29
C PRO A 701 -36.22 6.51 -8.71
N ALA A 702 -35.35 7.32 -9.29
CA ALA A 702 -35.44 7.82 -10.66
C ALA A 702 -34.04 8.08 -11.25
N SER A 703 -33.95 8.28 -12.57
CA SER A 703 -32.71 8.79 -13.19
C SER A 703 -32.97 9.65 -14.42
N VAL A 704 -31.99 10.48 -14.75
CA VAL A 704 -31.85 11.18 -16.04
C VAL A 704 -30.41 11.03 -16.52
N ASP A 705 -30.20 11.04 -17.83
CA ASP A 705 -28.86 11.22 -18.39
C ASP A 705 -28.57 12.72 -18.55
N TYR A 706 -27.30 13.11 -18.39
CA TYR A 706 -26.79 14.45 -18.66
C TYR A 706 -25.70 14.39 -19.75
N ALA A 707 -25.58 15.45 -20.53
CA ALA A 707 -24.45 15.64 -21.44
C ALA A 707 -24.15 17.13 -21.67
N THR A 708 -22.86 17.47 -21.67
CA THR A 708 -22.32 18.66 -22.33
C THR A 708 -22.32 18.48 -23.85
N SER A 709 -22.47 19.57 -24.60
CA SER A 709 -22.05 19.66 -26.00
C SER A 709 -21.56 21.06 -26.32
N ASP A 710 -20.70 21.16 -27.34
CA ASP A 710 -20.13 22.41 -27.82
C ASP A 710 -21.19 23.50 -28.06
N GLY A 711 -20.82 24.75 -27.84
CA GLY A 711 -21.65 25.93 -28.11
C GLY A 711 -20.89 26.90 -28.99
N THR A 712 -20.06 27.73 -28.36
CA THR A 712 -18.87 28.30 -29.01
C THR A 712 -17.63 27.50 -28.59
N ALA A 713 -17.54 27.15 -27.30
CA ALA A 713 -16.54 26.27 -26.71
C ALA A 713 -16.54 24.86 -27.28
N ASN A 714 -15.35 24.26 -27.31
CA ASN A 714 -15.02 22.99 -27.94
C ASN A 714 -14.50 21.97 -26.92
N GLY A 715 -15.18 20.82 -26.83
CA GLY A 715 -14.88 19.75 -25.88
C GLY A 715 -13.56 18.98 -26.09
N ARG A 716 -12.63 19.54 -26.86
CA ARG A 716 -11.25 19.05 -27.00
C ARG A 716 -10.22 20.04 -26.45
N LYS A 717 -10.59 21.29 -26.27
CA LYS A 717 -9.72 22.41 -25.95
C LYS A 717 -9.99 22.91 -24.54
N ASP A 718 -11.02 23.74 -24.42
CA ASP A 718 -11.33 24.67 -23.34
C ASP A 718 -12.22 24.06 -22.24
N TYR A 719 -12.96 22.99 -22.53
CA TYR A 719 -13.68 22.23 -21.49
C TYR A 719 -13.63 20.71 -21.68
N GLU A 720 -13.77 19.99 -20.56
CA GLU A 720 -13.86 18.53 -20.57
C GLU A 720 -15.29 18.02 -20.75
N ILE A 721 -15.45 17.19 -21.77
CA ILE A 721 -16.71 16.53 -22.12
C ILE A 721 -17.25 15.72 -20.93
N SER A 722 -18.39 16.16 -20.39
CA SER A 722 -19.01 15.62 -19.18
C SER A 722 -20.41 15.10 -19.48
N LEU A 723 -20.54 13.77 -19.56
CA LEU A 723 -21.82 13.08 -19.75
C LEU A 723 -21.92 11.79 -18.92
N GLY A 724 -23.14 11.41 -18.57
CA GLY A 724 -23.40 10.24 -17.74
C GLY A 724 -24.85 10.18 -17.21
N THR A 725 -25.09 9.38 -16.17
CA THR A 725 -26.42 9.21 -15.57
C THR A 725 -26.46 9.73 -14.14
N LEU A 726 -27.38 10.65 -13.83
CA LEU A 726 -27.71 11.00 -12.44
C LEU A 726 -28.80 10.05 -11.93
N ARG A 727 -28.47 9.30 -10.87
CA ARG A 727 -29.43 8.44 -10.15
C ARG A 727 -29.86 9.12 -8.86
N PHE A 728 -31.18 9.19 -8.66
CA PHE A 728 -31.84 9.65 -7.44
C PHE A 728 -32.46 8.44 -6.75
N GLY A 729 -32.13 8.21 -5.48
CA GLY A 729 -32.83 7.29 -4.60
C GLY A 729 -34.22 7.81 -4.22
N ALA A 730 -34.94 7.01 -3.42
CA ALA A 730 -36.17 7.47 -2.79
C ALA A 730 -35.86 8.62 -1.80
N GLY A 731 -36.61 9.71 -1.89
CA GLY A 731 -36.43 10.92 -1.07
C GLY A 731 -35.34 11.90 -1.55
N GLU A 732 -34.49 11.55 -2.50
CA GLU A 732 -33.41 12.44 -2.95
C GLU A 732 -33.91 13.58 -3.86
N THR A 733 -33.62 14.82 -3.45
CA THR A 733 -34.06 16.07 -4.12
C THR A 733 -33.04 16.69 -5.07
N SER A 734 -31.78 16.27 -5.03
CA SER A 734 -30.69 16.91 -5.77
C SER A 734 -29.52 15.99 -6.05
N LYS A 735 -28.88 16.17 -7.21
CA LYS A 735 -27.60 15.56 -7.61
C LYS A 735 -26.75 16.60 -8.34
N THR A 736 -25.45 16.34 -8.41
CA THR A 736 -24.48 17.20 -9.09
C THR A 736 -23.64 16.41 -10.09
N PHE A 737 -23.07 17.13 -11.06
CA PHE A 737 -21.92 16.71 -11.84
C PHE A 737 -20.97 17.90 -12.01
N ILE A 738 -19.76 17.67 -12.51
CA ILE A 738 -18.75 18.71 -12.73
C ILE A 738 -18.46 18.79 -14.24
N VAL A 739 -18.29 20.00 -14.74
CA VAL A 739 -17.61 20.30 -16.01
C VAL A 739 -16.26 20.92 -15.63
N PHE A 740 -15.16 20.30 -16.04
CA PHE A 740 -13.81 20.86 -15.83
C PHE A 740 -13.47 21.77 -17.00
N ILE A 741 -12.75 22.85 -16.72
CA ILE A 741 -12.27 23.84 -17.69
C ILE A 741 -10.76 23.67 -17.82
N ALA A 742 -10.28 23.72 -19.06
CA ALA A 742 -8.87 23.68 -19.39
C ALA A 742 -8.41 25.12 -19.70
N ASP A 743 -7.74 25.71 -18.72
CA ASP A 743 -7.21 27.07 -18.73
C ASP A 743 -6.09 27.21 -19.78
N ASP A 744 -6.44 27.61 -21.02
CA ASP A 744 -5.45 27.85 -22.07
C ASP A 744 -4.91 29.29 -22.09
N VAL A 745 -4.37 29.74 -23.23
CA VAL A 745 -3.73 31.05 -23.39
C VAL A 745 -4.00 31.67 -24.78
N PHE A 746 -5.09 31.31 -25.46
CA PHE A 746 -5.55 32.04 -26.65
C PHE A 746 -6.27 33.33 -26.26
N LEU A 747 -6.19 34.38 -27.10
CA LEU A 747 -7.05 35.55 -26.97
C LEU A 747 -8.45 35.26 -27.54
N GLU A 748 -9.36 34.82 -26.68
CA GLU A 748 -10.74 34.50 -27.06
C GLU A 748 -11.76 35.44 -26.38
N ALA A 749 -13.04 35.05 -26.30
CA ALA A 749 -14.09 35.90 -25.74
C ALA A 749 -15.25 35.05 -25.20
N ASP A 750 -15.73 35.37 -23.99
CA ASP A 750 -16.77 34.66 -23.20
C ASP A 750 -17.46 33.48 -23.91
N GLU A 751 -16.88 32.30 -23.72
CA GLU A 751 -17.20 31.07 -24.42
C GLU A 751 -18.43 30.36 -23.83
N THR A 752 -19.03 29.41 -24.56
CA THR A 752 -20.27 28.75 -24.12
C THR A 752 -20.35 27.25 -24.36
N VAL A 753 -20.78 26.51 -23.34
CA VAL A 753 -21.05 25.06 -23.36
C VAL A 753 -22.55 24.81 -23.13
N ASN A 754 -23.17 24.00 -23.98
CA ASN A 754 -24.57 23.59 -23.84
C ASN A 754 -24.69 22.42 -22.86
N LEU A 755 -25.61 22.51 -21.90
CA LEU A 755 -25.89 21.46 -20.93
C LEU A 755 -27.28 20.87 -21.19
N THR A 756 -27.39 19.56 -21.29
CA THR A 756 -28.66 18.86 -21.61
C THR A 756 -29.01 17.78 -20.60
N LEU A 757 -30.30 17.57 -20.35
CA LEU A 757 -30.86 16.41 -19.64
C LEU A 757 -31.75 15.59 -20.57
N SER A 758 -31.60 14.27 -20.53
CA SER A 758 -32.30 13.33 -21.41
C SER A 758 -32.68 12.02 -20.69
N ASN A 759 -33.28 11.09 -21.44
CA ASN A 759 -33.60 9.71 -21.02
C ASN A 759 -34.21 9.58 -19.59
N PRO A 760 -35.28 10.33 -19.24
CA PRO A 760 -35.86 10.27 -17.91
C PRO A 760 -36.50 8.89 -17.62
N VAL A 761 -36.07 8.25 -16.53
CA VAL A 761 -36.59 6.96 -16.06
C VAL A 761 -37.26 7.16 -14.70
N ALA A 762 -38.51 6.68 -14.58
CA ALA A 762 -39.39 6.86 -13.41
C ALA A 762 -39.61 8.33 -12.97
N THR A 763 -39.40 9.27 -13.90
CA THR A 763 -39.58 10.73 -13.73
C THR A 763 -39.93 11.34 -15.09
N ILE A 764 -40.29 12.63 -15.11
CA ILE A 764 -40.28 13.46 -16.33
C ILE A 764 -39.14 14.50 -16.25
N LEU A 765 -38.86 15.17 -17.36
CA LEU A 765 -38.06 16.40 -17.35
C LEU A 765 -38.93 17.59 -16.89
N GLY A 766 -38.33 18.53 -16.18
CA GLY A 766 -38.98 19.76 -15.71
C GLY A 766 -38.94 20.90 -16.73
N ALA A 767 -39.07 22.14 -16.23
CA ALA A 767 -39.09 23.35 -17.05
C ALA A 767 -37.69 23.77 -17.56
N ILE A 768 -36.61 23.30 -16.91
CA ILE A 768 -35.22 23.58 -17.30
C ILE A 768 -34.49 22.26 -17.65
N PRO A 769 -34.80 21.62 -18.80
CA PRO A 769 -34.11 20.43 -19.30
C PRO A 769 -32.81 20.74 -20.06
N VAL A 770 -32.58 22.01 -20.38
CA VAL A 770 -31.39 22.54 -21.05
C VAL A 770 -30.94 23.76 -20.27
N ALA A 771 -29.63 23.94 -20.12
CA ALA A 771 -29.01 25.11 -19.52
C ALA A 771 -27.73 25.49 -20.29
N LEU A 772 -27.26 26.71 -20.10
CA LEU A 772 -26.00 27.20 -20.66
C LEU A 772 -24.95 27.31 -19.54
N LEU A 773 -23.70 26.97 -19.85
CA LEU A 773 -22.53 27.35 -19.06
C LEU A 773 -21.72 28.34 -19.89
N THR A 774 -21.47 29.54 -19.35
CA THR A 774 -20.48 30.48 -19.89
C THR A 774 -19.12 30.20 -19.25
N ILE A 775 -18.07 30.29 -20.05
CA ILE A 775 -16.67 30.31 -19.62
C ILE A 775 -16.22 31.76 -19.79
N ASP A 776 -16.03 32.46 -18.67
CA ASP A 776 -15.65 33.87 -18.63
C ASP A 776 -14.12 33.95 -18.80
N SER A 777 -13.64 34.37 -19.98
CA SER A 777 -12.21 34.34 -20.30
C SER A 777 -11.46 35.51 -19.68
N GLN A 778 -10.27 35.25 -19.11
CA GLN A 778 -9.39 36.30 -18.55
C GLN A 778 -8.36 36.83 -19.54
N ASP A 779 -8.16 36.18 -20.68
CA ASP A 779 -6.97 36.38 -21.49
C ASP A 779 -7.05 37.64 -22.37
N SER A 780 -5.99 38.45 -22.27
CA SER A 780 -5.93 39.79 -22.89
C SER A 780 -4.98 39.85 -24.09
N SER A 781 -4.26 38.76 -24.39
CA SER A 781 -3.42 38.55 -25.56
C SER A 781 -2.92 37.11 -25.61
N ASP A 782 -2.78 36.54 -26.82
CA ASP A 782 -2.19 35.21 -27.02
C ASP A 782 -0.90 35.01 -26.19
N GLY A 783 -0.94 34.08 -25.25
CA GLY A 783 0.15 33.76 -24.34
C GLY A 783 1.09 32.65 -24.83
N PRO A 784 2.16 32.38 -24.08
CA PRO A 784 3.14 31.35 -24.44
C PRO A 784 2.65 29.96 -24.01
N ASN A 785 2.13 29.18 -24.97
CA ASN A 785 1.61 27.81 -24.81
C ASN A 785 2.30 27.00 -23.68
N PRO A 786 1.56 26.56 -22.64
CA PRO A 786 2.13 26.05 -21.39
C PRO A 786 2.64 24.60 -21.49
N VAL A 787 2.44 23.91 -22.61
CA VAL A 787 3.06 22.60 -22.88
C VAL A 787 4.21 22.69 -23.89
N ALA A 788 4.44 23.84 -24.53
CA ALA A 788 5.57 24.07 -25.42
C ALA A 788 6.90 24.14 -24.64
N ALA A 789 7.97 23.57 -25.20
CA ALA A 789 9.20 23.31 -24.46
C ALA A 789 9.92 24.54 -23.87
N ALA A 790 9.67 25.75 -24.40
CA ALA A 790 10.26 27.01 -23.94
C ALA A 790 9.48 27.72 -22.82
N SER A 791 8.21 27.32 -22.62
CA SER A 791 7.23 27.94 -21.70
C SER A 791 6.55 26.89 -20.82
N PHE A 792 7.16 25.71 -20.71
CA PHE A 792 6.56 24.52 -20.13
C PHE A 792 6.22 24.69 -18.64
N ASN A 793 4.93 24.61 -18.32
CA ASN A 793 4.39 24.61 -16.96
C ASN A 793 4.13 23.16 -16.50
N PRO A 794 4.87 22.65 -15.49
CA PRO A 794 4.70 21.28 -15.01
C PRO A 794 3.39 21.07 -14.25
N GLY A 795 2.87 22.09 -13.55
CA GLY A 795 1.59 22.02 -12.84
C GLY A 795 0.43 21.86 -13.83
N PHE A 796 0.39 22.74 -14.83
CA PHE A 796 -0.58 22.66 -15.92
C PHE A 796 -0.55 21.30 -16.62
N PHE A 797 0.64 20.84 -17.05
CA PHE A 797 0.79 19.56 -17.73
C PHE A 797 0.29 18.38 -16.88
N VAL A 798 0.57 18.38 -15.57
CA VAL A 798 0.08 17.35 -14.65
C VAL A 798 -1.44 17.41 -14.50
N ARG A 799 -2.03 18.59 -14.29
CA ARG A 799 -3.50 18.74 -14.19
C ARG A 799 -4.20 18.22 -15.45
N ILE A 800 -3.73 18.60 -16.64
CA ILE A 800 -4.28 18.10 -17.91
C ILE A 800 -4.21 16.56 -17.99
N ASN A 801 -3.13 15.91 -17.54
CA ASN A 801 -3.07 14.45 -17.53
C ASN A 801 -4.08 13.81 -16.54
N TYR A 802 -4.37 14.45 -15.39
CA TYR A 802 -5.45 14.03 -14.49
C TYR A 802 -6.84 14.15 -15.14
N LEU A 803 -7.12 15.26 -15.82
CA LEU A 803 -8.37 15.47 -16.55
C LEU A 803 -8.54 14.49 -17.73
N ASP A 804 -7.54 14.39 -18.60
CA ASP A 804 -7.54 13.55 -19.81
C ASP A 804 -7.77 12.06 -19.49
N PHE A 805 -7.13 11.53 -18.43
CA PHE A 805 -7.10 10.09 -18.13
C PHE A 805 -8.03 9.65 -16.99
N PHE A 806 -8.27 10.49 -15.98
CA PHE A 806 -9.07 10.11 -14.79
C PHE A 806 -10.40 10.86 -14.68
N THR A 807 -10.62 11.93 -15.45
CA THR A 807 -11.84 12.78 -15.38
C THR A 807 -12.09 13.40 -13.99
N ARG A 808 -11.01 13.74 -13.27
CA ARG A 808 -11.02 14.44 -11.97
C ARG A 808 -9.84 15.40 -11.85
N GLU A 809 -9.93 16.35 -10.91
CA GLU A 809 -8.75 17.08 -10.45
C GLU A 809 -7.75 16.16 -9.72
N PRO A 810 -6.46 16.52 -9.72
CA PRO A 810 -5.48 15.89 -8.85
C PRO A 810 -5.79 16.09 -7.37
N ASP A 811 -5.33 15.14 -6.56
CA ASP A 811 -5.11 15.34 -5.14
C ASP A 811 -3.74 16.03 -4.92
N LEU A 812 -3.64 16.89 -3.90
CA LEU A 812 -2.43 17.70 -3.63
C LEU A 812 -1.15 16.86 -3.53
N SER A 813 -1.26 15.67 -2.92
CA SER A 813 -0.20 14.66 -2.83
C SER A 813 0.31 14.20 -4.21
N GLY A 814 -0.60 13.72 -5.06
CA GLY A 814 -0.29 13.25 -6.40
C GLY A 814 0.19 14.37 -7.31
N PHE A 815 -0.40 15.56 -7.22
CA PHE A 815 0.06 16.75 -7.96
C PHE A 815 1.52 17.06 -7.68
N ASN A 816 1.86 17.28 -6.41
CA ASN A 816 3.22 17.63 -5.98
C ASN A 816 4.23 16.55 -6.40
N PHE A 817 3.86 15.27 -6.30
CA PHE A 817 4.68 14.16 -6.77
C PHE A 817 4.94 14.20 -8.28
N TRP A 818 3.88 14.29 -9.11
CA TRP A 818 4.02 14.27 -10.57
C TRP A 818 4.63 15.56 -11.13
N VAL A 819 4.39 16.72 -10.51
CA VAL A 819 5.09 17.98 -10.81
C VAL A 819 6.58 17.82 -10.53
N GLY A 820 6.94 17.21 -9.39
CA GLY A 820 8.32 16.86 -9.05
C GLY A 820 8.97 15.91 -10.07
N GLN A 821 8.28 14.84 -10.50
CA GLN A 821 8.80 13.94 -11.55
C GLN A 821 9.02 14.68 -12.88
N THR A 822 8.03 15.47 -13.32
CA THR A 822 8.06 16.22 -14.58
C THR A 822 9.21 17.25 -14.63
N SER A 823 9.50 17.90 -13.50
CA SER A 823 10.52 18.94 -13.35
C SER A 823 11.96 18.42 -13.17
N GLY A 824 12.18 17.11 -13.20
CA GLY A 824 13.52 16.49 -13.10
C GLY A 824 13.63 15.36 -12.08
N GLY A 825 12.65 15.19 -11.17
CA GLY A 825 12.58 14.06 -10.23
C GLY A 825 12.50 12.69 -10.92
N CYS A 826 12.21 12.67 -12.23
CA CYS A 826 12.32 11.48 -13.06
C CYS A 826 13.76 10.94 -13.22
N GLY A 827 14.80 11.58 -12.65
CA GLY A 827 16.16 11.04 -12.65
C GLY A 827 16.75 10.93 -14.05
N ASN A 828 16.42 11.86 -14.94
CA ASN A 828 16.95 11.95 -16.29
C ASN A 828 17.30 13.43 -16.59
N PRO A 829 18.50 13.74 -17.11
CA PRO A 829 18.86 15.11 -17.46
C PRO A 829 18.06 15.68 -18.64
N ASP A 830 17.40 14.83 -19.45
CA ASP A 830 16.46 15.28 -20.47
C ASP A 830 15.04 15.38 -19.90
N LEU A 831 14.59 16.63 -19.65
CA LEU A 831 13.24 16.91 -19.17
C LEU A 831 12.14 16.48 -20.16
N VAL A 832 12.43 16.30 -21.46
CA VAL A 832 11.48 15.70 -22.40
C VAL A 832 11.19 14.26 -22.01
N VAL A 833 12.21 13.50 -21.60
CA VAL A 833 12.02 12.13 -21.10
C VAL A 833 11.25 12.12 -19.77
N CYS A 834 11.43 13.13 -18.90
CA CYS A 834 10.59 13.27 -17.69
C CYS A 834 9.11 13.50 -18.00
N ARG A 835 8.80 14.35 -18.99
CA ARG A 835 7.41 14.60 -19.44
C ARG A 835 6.80 13.34 -20.06
N VAL A 836 7.55 12.68 -20.94
CA VAL A 836 7.16 11.43 -21.61
C VAL A 836 6.88 10.31 -20.61
N ASN A 837 7.76 10.11 -19.62
CA ASN A 837 7.60 9.09 -18.59
C ASN A 837 6.44 9.41 -17.65
N THR A 838 6.30 10.66 -17.21
CA THR A 838 5.20 11.09 -16.32
C THR A 838 3.85 10.91 -17.01
N SER A 839 3.71 11.41 -18.24
CA SER A 839 2.47 11.31 -19.02
C SER A 839 2.12 9.85 -19.35
N GLY A 840 3.12 9.04 -19.76
CA GLY A 840 2.93 7.60 -19.92
C GLY A 840 2.47 6.88 -18.64
N ALA A 841 2.89 7.35 -17.46
CA ALA A 841 2.53 6.75 -16.18
C ALA A 841 1.04 6.88 -15.82
N PHE A 842 0.31 7.86 -16.35
CA PHE A 842 -1.13 8.00 -16.11
C PHE A 842 -1.91 6.77 -16.58
N PHE A 843 -1.64 6.28 -17.80
CA PHE A 843 -2.21 5.02 -18.27
C PHE A 843 -1.73 3.80 -17.47
N LEU A 844 -0.47 3.81 -17.03
CA LEU A 844 0.10 2.70 -16.27
C LEU A 844 -0.46 2.59 -14.84
N SER A 845 -1.02 3.68 -14.31
CA SER A 845 -1.53 3.78 -12.93
C SER A 845 -2.64 2.79 -12.60
N ILE A 846 -2.78 2.46 -11.31
CA ILE A 846 -3.86 1.67 -10.74
C ILE A 846 -5.20 2.26 -11.16
N GLU A 847 -5.32 3.58 -11.02
CA GLU A 847 -6.53 4.31 -11.30
C GLU A 847 -6.97 4.09 -12.75
N PHE A 848 -6.06 4.17 -13.73
CA PHE A 848 -6.41 3.84 -15.12
C PHE A 848 -6.60 2.34 -15.38
N GLN A 849 -5.70 1.49 -14.88
CA GLN A 849 -5.74 0.03 -15.10
C GLN A 849 -7.04 -0.60 -14.56
N GLN A 850 -7.61 -0.01 -13.50
CA GLN A 850 -8.84 -0.46 -12.84
C GLN A 850 -10.09 0.36 -13.23
N THR A 851 -9.97 1.52 -13.87
CA THR A 851 -11.08 2.28 -14.47
C THR A 851 -11.09 2.14 -16.00
N GLY A 852 -10.42 3.01 -16.76
CA GLY A 852 -10.47 3.07 -18.22
C GLY A 852 -10.01 1.79 -18.91
N TYR A 853 -9.01 1.08 -18.39
CA TYR A 853 -8.63 -0.20 -18.98
C TYR A 853 -9.64 -1.33 -18.67
N VAL A 854 -10.42 -1.25 -17.59
CA VAL A 854 -11.57 -2.14 -17.37
C VAL A 854 -12.69 -1.83 -18.35
N VAL A 855 -12.97 -0.56 -18.67
CA VAL A 855 -13.93 -0.19 -19.73
C VAL A 855 -13.51 -0.77 -21.07
N TYR A 856 -12.25 -0.55 -21.48
CA TYR A 856 -11.69 -1.11 -22.72
C TYR A 856 -11.85 -2.63 -22.78
N ARG A 857 -11.49 -3.35 -21.71
CA ARG A 857 -11.57 -4.82 -21.66
C ARG A 857 -13.03 -5.30 -21.67
N THR A 858 -13.94 -4.59 -21.00
CA THR A 858 -15.38 -4.90 -21.00
C THR A 858 -15.99 -4.80 -22.39
N PHE A 859 -15.72 -3.73 -23.14
CA PHE A 859 -16.15 -3.62 -24.54
C PHE A 859 -15.48 -4.66 -25.44
N THR A 860 -14.21 -5.01 -25.17
CA THR A 860 -13.48 -6.06 -25.89
C THR A 860 -14.16 -7.42 -25.71
N SER A 861 -14.39 -7.88 -24.48
CA SER A 861 -15.08 -9.16 -24.21
C SER A 861 -16.53 -9.15 -24.71
N ALA A 862 -17.23 -8.02 -24.60
CA ALA A 862 -18.65 -7.92 -24.98
C ALA A 862 -18.91 -7.83 -26.49
N PHE A 863 -17.98 -7.30 -27.29
CA PHE A 863 -18.24 -7.03 -28.72
C PHE A 863 -17.15 -7.50 -29.68
N GLY A 864 -15.97 -7.91 -29.18
CA GLY A 864 -14.86 -8.37 -30.01
C GLY A 864 -14.25 -7.24 -30.87
N PRO A 865 -13.36 -7.57 -31.82
CA PRO A 865 -12.78 -6.59 -32.74
C PRO A 865 -13.72 -6.23 -33.91
N THR A 866 -13.61 -4.99 -34.38
CA THR A 866 -14.28 -4.45 -35.57
C THR A 866 -13.78 -5.11 -36.87
N SER A 867 -14.66 -5.14 -37.88
CA SER A 867 -14.27 -5.49 -39.26
C SER A 867 -13.44 -4.40 -39.96
N VAL A 868 -13.37 -3.20 -39.39
CA VAL A 868 -12.59 -2.05 -39.92
C VAL A 868 -11.46 -1.74 -38.94
N GLY A 869 -10.26 -2.22 -39.24
CA GLY A 869 -9.06 -1.95 -38.44
C GLY A 869 -8.77 -2.94 -37.31
N GLY A 870 -9.68 -3.88 -36.98
CA GLY A 870 -9.44 -4.92 -35.96
C GLY A 870 -9.37 -4.38 -34.52
N THR A 871 -10.05 -3.26 -34.27
CA THR A 871 -10.05 -2.50 -33.01
C THR A 871 -11.28 -2.80 -32.16
N VAL A 872 -11.27 -2.49 -30.87
CA VAL A 872 -12.50 -2.59 -30.05
C VAL A 872 -13.54 -1.56 -30.55
N PRO A 873 -14.83 -1.91 -30.71
CA PRO A 873 -15.89 -1.00 -31.11
C PRO A 873 -16.33 -0.15 -29.90
N LEU A 874 -15.47 0.77 -29.51
CA LEU A 874 -15.61 1.71 -28.41
C LEU A 874 -15.28 3.12 -28.93
N THR A 875 -16.16 4.08 -28.70
CA THR A 875 -15.90 5.50 -28.99
C THR A 875 -15.51 6.25 -27.70
N LEU A 876 -14.98 7.47 -27.85
CA LEU A 876 -14.72 8.35 -26.70
C LEU A 876 -16.00 8.66 -25.91
N GLU A 877 -17.11 8.88 -26.61
CA GLU A 877 -18.45 9.10 -26.02
C GLU A 877 -18.96 7.89 -25.22
N GLU A 878 -18.65 6.67 -25.66
CA GLU A 878 -18.97 5.44 -24.91
C GLU A 878 -17.99 5.18 -23.76
N PHE A 879 -16.77 5.74 -23.83
CA PHE A 879 -15.69 5.54 -22.87
C PHE A 879 -15.83 6.44 -21.63
N LEU A 880 -15.90 7.76 -21.82
CA LEU A 880 -15.85 8.74 -20.72
C LEU A 880 -16.90 8.51 -19.59
N PRO A 881 -18.18 8.20 -19.87
CA PRO A 881 -19.18 7.94 -18.83
C PRO A 881 -18.84 6.73 -17.97
N ASP A 882 -18.17 5.74 -18.56
CA ASP A 882 -17.86 4.48 -17.91
C ASP A 882 -16.56 4.59 -17.08
N VAL A 883 -15.58 5.38 -17.53
CA VAL A 883 -14.44 5.78 -16.70
C VAL A 883 -14.93 6.55 -15.47
N GLN A 884 -15.69 7.63 -15.69
CA GLN A 884 -16.19 8.50 -14.62
C GLN A 884 -17.14 7.74 -13.67
N ARG A 885 -17.82 6.68 -14.14
CA ARG A 885 -18.63 5.79 -13.30
C ARG A 885 -17.78 4.90 -12.40
N ILE A 886 -16.73 4.26 -12.92
CA ILE A 886 -15.89 3.35 -12.13
C ILE A 886 -15.02 4.15 -11.14
N GLY A 887 -14.46 5.29 -11.57
CA GLY A 887 -13.61 6.16 -10.74
C GLY A 887 -14.37 7.08 -9.78
N ARG A 888 -15.71 7.10 -9.77
CA ARG A 888 -16.49 8.07 -8.97
C ARG A 888 -16.16 7.98 -7.47
N GLY A 889 -15.50 9.03 -6.97
CA GLY A 889 -15.11 9.17 -5.56
C GLY A 889 -13.90 8.32 -5.15
N VAL A 890 -13.26 7.63 -6.10
CA VAL A 890 -12.06 6.82 -5.85
C VAL A 890 -10.83 7.72 -5.95
N ILE A 891 -10.01 7.73 -4.90
CA ILE A 891 -8.65 8.27 -4.91
C ILE A 891 -7.76 7.15 -4.39
N ILE A 892 -6.89 6.61 -5.23
CA ILE A 892 -6.07 5.44 -4.86
C ILE A 892 -5.16 5.78 -3.69
N GLY A 893 -5.08 4.88 -2.70
CA GLY A 893 -4.33 5.09 -1.46
C GLY A 893 -5.12 5.76 -0.32
N GLN A 894 -6.34 6.25 -0.57
CA GLN A 894 -7.20 6.78 0.51
C GLN A 894 -8.00 5.66 1.21
N PRO A 895 -8.29 5.78 2.52
CA PRO A 895 -9.05 4.77 3.26
C PRO A 895 -10.41 4.44 2.63
N GLY A 896 -10.65 3.17 2.34
CA GLY A 896 -11.89 2.67 1.72
C GLY A 896 -11.98 2.82 0.19
N ALA A 897 -10.97 3.38 -0.47
CA ALA A 897 -10.96 3.58 -1.92
C ALA A 897 -11.16 2.25 -2.71
N ASP A 898 -10.50 1.16 -2.28
CA ASP A 898 -10.61 -0.14 -2.96
C ASP A 898 -12.02 -0.74 -2.85
N ALA A 899 -12.67 -0.62 -1.69
CA ALA A 899 -14.04 -1.08 -1.50
C ALA A 899 -15.06 -0.26 -2.32
N LEU A 900 -14.82 1.04 -2.46
CA LEU A 900 -15.63 1.92 -3.33
C LEU A 900 -15.40 1.59 -4.81
N LEU A 901 -14.15 1.39 -5.24
CA LEU A 901 -13.77 1.00 -6.58
C LEU A 901 -14.41 -0.35 -6.97
N GLU A 902 -14.36 -1.33 -6.07
CA GLU A 902 -15.00 -2.63 -6.25
C GLU A 902 -16.54 -2.51 -6.35
N ALA A 903 -17.17 -1.72 -5.47
CA ALA A 903 -18.61 -1.46 -5.56
C ALA A 903 -19.00 -0.75 -6.87
N ASN A 904 -18.20 0.23 -7.31
CA ASN A 904 -18.40 0.95 -8.57
C ASN A 904 -18.25 0.01 -9.79
N LYS A 905 -17.25 -0.89 -9.79
CA LYS A 905 -17.12 -1.95 -10.81
C LYS A 905 -18.33 -2.88 -10.82
N GLN A 906 -18.79 -3.36 -9.66
CA GLN A 906 -19.96 -4.24 -9.58
C GLN A 906 -21.23 -3.54 -10.13
N ALA A 907 -21.46 -2.28 -9.78
CA ALA A 907 -22.55 -1.49 -10.35
C ALA A 907 -22.41 -1.37 -11.87
N TYR A 908 -21.24 -0.94 -12.36
CA TYR A 908 -20.92 -0.82 -13.77
C TYR A 908 -21.23 -2.09 -14.57
N PHE A 909 -20.69 -3.25 -14.19
CA PHE A 909 -20.93 -4.49 -14.93
C PHE A 909 -22.41 -4.93 -14.92
N ASN A 910 -23.11 -4.77 -13.79
CA ASN A 910 -24.54 -5.08 -13.69
C ASN A 910 -25.39 -4.18 -14.62
N GLU A 911 -25.02 -2.92 -14.76
CA GLU A 911 -25.71 -1.95 -15.62
C GLU A 911 -25.31 -2.09 -17.10
N PHE A 912 -24.06 -2.46 -17.37
CA PHE A 912 -23.55 -2.71 -18.72
C PHE A 912 -24.30 -3.86 -19.41
N VAL A 913 -24.51 -4.98 -18.72
CA VAL A 913 -25.26 -6.12 -19.29
C VAL A 913 -26.75 -5.86 -19.48
N ALA A 914 -27.28 -4.75 -18.93
CA ALA A 914 -28.66 -4.30 -19.14
C ALA A 914 -28.81 -3.33 -20.33
N ARG A 915 -27.70 -2.85 -20.93
CA ARG A 915 -27.75 -1.91 -22.07
C ARG A 915 -28.37 -2.57 -23.30
N ALA A 916 -29.16 -1.80 -24.06
CA ALA A 916 -29.84 -2.30 -25.27
C ALA A 916 -28.87 -2.96 -26.28
N ARG A 917 -27.68 -2.38 -26.47
CA ARG A 917 -26.61 -2.92 -27.32
C ARG A 917 -26.14 -4.31 -26.86
N PHE A 918 -25.98 -4.53 -25.55
CA PHE A 918 -25.58 -5.81 -24.98
C PHE A 918 -26.72 -6.84 -25.03
N VAL A 919 -27.95 -6.44 -24.67
CA VAL A 919 -29.13 -7.32 -24.67
C VAL A 919 -29.51 -7.76 -26.09
N ALA A 920 -29.28 -6.91 -27.10
CA ALA A 920 -29.47 -7.26 -28.51
C ALA A 920 -28.43 -8.29 -29.01
N GLN A 921 -27.16 -8.13 -28.63
CA GLN A 921 -26.08 -9.06 -28.95
C GLN A 921 -26.23 -10.40 -28.20
N TYR A 922 -26.71 -10.35 -26.95
CA TYR A 922 -26.79 -11.49 -26.05
C TYR A 922 -28.17 -11.58 -25.35
N PRO A 923 -29.24 -12.01 -26.05
CA PRO A 923 -30.57 -12.16 -25.47
C PRO A 923 -30.59 -13.07 -24.25
N THR A 924 -31.49 -12.82 -23.29
CA THR A 924 -31.64 -13.63 -22.07
C THR A 924 -32.11 -15.07 -22.32
N SER A 925 -32.60 -15.38 -23.52
CA SER A 925 -32.92 -16.73 -23.99
C SER A 925 -31.71 -17.51 -24.55
N GLN A 926 -30.54 -16.89 -24.65
CA GLN A 926 -29.29 -17.54 -25.08
C GLN A 926 -28.76 -18.46 -23.97
N SER A 927 -28.36 -19.69 -24.30
CA SER A 927 -27.85 -20.63 -23.30
C SER A 927 -26.50 -20.18 -22.73
N PRO A 928 -26.20 -20.50 -21.45
CA PRO A 928 -24.94 -20.13 -20.79
C PRO A 928 -23.69 -20.53 -21.60
N GLY A 929 -23.66 -21.74 -22.16
CA GLY A 929 -22.56 -22.23 -23.00
C GLY A 929 -22.31 -21.36 -24.23
N VAL A 930 -23.35 -20.93 -24.94
CA VAL A 930 -23.19 -20.08 -26.13
C VAL A 930 -22.75 -18.66 -25.74
N PHE A 931 -23.26 -18.14 -24.62
CA PHE A 931 -22.87 -16.83 -24.09
C PHE A 931 -21.39 -16.78 -23.69
N VAL A 932 -20.92 -17.69 -22.81
CA VAL A 932 -19.52 -17.72 -22.37
C VAL A 932 -18.58 -17.97 -23.55
N ASN A 933 -18.94 -18.84 -24.49
CA ASN A 933 -18.14 -19.10 -25.69
C ASN A 933 -17.99 -17.85 -26.57
N ALA A 934 -19.04 -17.03 -26.70
CA ALA A 934 -18.98 -15.80 -27.48
C ALA A 934 -18.13 -14.73 -26.78
N LEU A 935 -18.22 -14.60 -25.45
CA LEU A 935 -17.34 -13.71 -24.68
C LEU A 935 -15.86 -14.14 -24.78
N ASN A 936 -15.57 -15.44 -24.66
CA ASN A 936 -14.20 -15.93 -24.77
C ASN A 936 -13.63 -15.74 -26.20
N ALA A 937 -14.44 -15.99 -27.24
CA ALA A 937 -14.02 -15.77 -28.63
C ALA A 937 -13.72 -14.28 -28.92
N ASN A 938 -14.52 -13.37 -28.37
CA ASN A 938 -14.27 -11.92 -28.43
C ASN A 938 -12.98 -11.53 -27.68
N ALA A 939 -12.71 -12.16 -26.54
CA ALA A 939 -11.50 -12.01 -25.73
C ALA A 939 -10.28 -12.79 -26.29
N GLY A 940 -10.29 -13.17 -27.58
CA GLY A 940 -9.17 -13.85 -28.24
C GLY A 940 -8.94 -15.31 -27.82
N GLY A 941 -9.77 -15.86 -26.93
CA GLY A 941 -9.62 -17.21 -26.37
C GLY A 941 -8.93 -17.27 -25.01
N ALA A 942 -8.82 -16.14 -24.28
CA ALA A 942 -8.14 -16.01 -22.99
C ALA A 942 -8.51 -17.10 -21.95
N LEU A 943 -9.80 -17.44 -21.80
CA LEU A 943 -10.18 -18.51 -20.86
C LEU A 943 -9.73 -19.87 -21.36
N SER A 944 -8.98 -20.58 -20.51
CA SER A 944 -8.73 -22.02 -20.66
C SER A 944 -10.03 -22.85 -20.65
N GLN A 945 -9.94 -24.09 -21.11
CA GLN A 945 -11.07 -25.03 -21.15
C GLN A 945 -11.78 -25.16 -19.79
N SER A 946 -11.02 -25.27 -18.69
CA SER A 946 -11.55 -25.44 -17.33
C SER A 946 -12.20 -24.16 -16.79
N GLN A 947 -11.58 -22.98 -16.99
CA GLN A 947 -12.19 -21.70 -16.62
C GLN A 947 -13.51 -21.49 -17.37
N ARG A 948 -13.53 -21.75 -18.69
CA ARG A 948 -14.75 -21.67 -19.52
C ARG A 948 -15.83 -22.61 -19.01
N ASP A 949 -15.51 -23.88 -18.76
CA ASP A 949 -16.50 -24.87 -18.33
C ASP A 949 -17.04 -24.55 -16.93
N THR A 950 -16.22 -23.98 -16.05
CA THR A 950 -16.62 -23.49 -14.72
C THR A 950 -17.61 -22.33 -14.83
N LEU A 951 -17.29 -21.28 -15.59
CA LEU A 951 -18.19 -20.13 -15.78
C LEU A 951 -19.52 -20.53 -16.46
N VAL A 952 -19.50 -21.53 -17.34
CA VAL A 952 -20.73 -22.12 -17.91
C VAL A 952 -21.55 -22.86 -16.85
N ALA A 953 -20.91 -23.66 -15.99
CA ALA A 953 -21.59 -24.37 -14.92
C ALA A 953 -22.20 -23.41 -13.88
N GLU A 954 -21.46 -22.40 -13.44
CA GLU A 954 -21.91 -21.38 -12.47
C GLU A 954 -23.09 -20.55 -13.00
N LEU A 955 -23.02 -20.10 -14.26
CA LEU A 955 -24.12 -19.37 -14.89
C LEU A 955 -25.35 -20.26 -15.15
N THR A 956 -25.14 -21.58 -15.31
CA THR A 956 -26.25 -22.54 -15.43
C THR A 956 -26.88 -22.86 -14.07
N GLY A 957 -26.08 -22.91 -13.00
CA GLY A 957 -26.54 -23.09 -11.62
C GLY A 957 -27.09 -21.81 -10.98
N GLY A 958 -26.84 -20.64 -11.58
CA GLY A 958 -27.26 -19.33 -11.06
C GLY A 958 -26.35 -18.77 -9.96
N THR A 959 -25.16 -19.33 -9.74
CA THR A 959 -24.19 -18.85 -8.74
C THR A 959 -23.39 -17.64 -9.21
N LYS A 960 -23.24 -17.45 -10.53
CA LYS A 960 -22.78 -16.19 -11.14
C LYS A 960 -23.83 -15.62 -12.09
N THR A 961 -24.00 -14.29 -12.05
CA THR A 961 -24.80 -13.52 -13.01
C THR A 961 -24.07 -13.32 -14.34
N ARG A 962 -24.80 -12.89 -15.38
CA ARG A 962 -24.21 -12.50 -16.68
C ARG A 962 -23.19 -11.36 -16.55
N ALA A 963 -23.37 -10.47 -15.57
CA ALA A 963 -22.43 -9.40 -15.25
C ALA A 963 -21.13 -9.94 -14.63
N GLN A 964 -21.23 -10.81 -13.63
CA GLN A 964 -20.06 -11.47 -13.01
C GLN A 964 -19.29 -12.35 -14.01
N VAL A 965 -19.99 -13.01 -14.93
CA VAL A 965 -19.35 -13.76 -16.03
C VAL A 965 -18.65 -12.84 -17.02
N LEU A 966 -19.29 -11.75 -17.48
CA LEU A 966 -18.64 -10.76 -18.35
C LEU A 966 -17.40 -10.17 -17.68
N ARG A 967 -17.50 -9.83 -16.39
CA ARG A 967 -16.39 -9.34 -15.58
C ARG A 967 -15.25 -10.36 -15.48
N ALA A 968 -15.54 -11.63 -15.21
CA ALA A 968 -14.52 -12.68 -15.17
C ALA A 968 -13.76 -12.84 -16.50
N VAL A 969 -14.40 -12.60 -17.65
CA VAL A 969 -13.69 -12.57 -18.95
C VAL A 969 -12.90 -11.26 -19.15
N ALA A 970 -13.43 -10.13 -18.69
CA ALA A 970 -12.79 -8.82 -18.83
C ALA A 970 -11.57 -8.62 -17.90
N GLU A 971 -11.54 -9.32 -16.76
CA GLU A 971 -10.46 -9.26 -15.76
C GLU A 971 -9.50 -10.47 -15.80
N ASP A 972 -9.68 -11.40 -16.75
CA ASP A 972 -8.75 -12.52 -16.98
C ASP A 972 -7.36 -12.06 -17.46
N SER A 973 -6.31 -12.63 -16.86
CA SER A 973 -4.89 -12.25 -17.04
C SER A 973 -4.41 -12.32 -18.49
N ASP A 974 -4.85 -13.31 -19.26
CA ASP A 974 -4.41 -13.49 -20.65
C ASP A 974 -5.00 -12.39 -21.54
N LEU A 975 -6.22 -11.92 -21.23
CA LEU A 975 -6.80 -10.74 -21.88
C LEU A 975 -6.07 -9.44 -21.48
N VAL A 976 -5.70 -9.29 -20.19
CA VAL A 976 -4.91 -8.13 -19.71
C VAL A 976 -3.58 -8.05 -20.45
N GLY A 977 -2.85 -9.16 -20.59
CA GLY A 977 -1.60 -9.19 -21.35
C GLY A 977 -1.81 -8.92 -22.84
N ALA A 978 -2.72 -9.67 -23.49
CA ALA A 978 -2.90 -9.64 -24.94
C ALA A 978 -3.41 -8.30 -25.49
N HIS A 979 -4.13 -7.49 -24.69
CA HIS A 979 -4.70 -6.22 -25.13
C HIS A 979 -3.98 -4.97 -24.64
N PHE A 980 -2.96 -5.08 -23.77
CA PHE A 980 -2.27 -3.94 -23.18
C PHE A 980 -1.80 -2.89 -24.22
N ASN A 981 -1.01 -3.31 -25.21
CA ASN A 981 -0.51 -2.41 -26.27
C ASN A 981 -1.65 -1.81 -27.13
N ARG A 982 -2.76 -2.51 -27.32
CA ARG A 982 -3.91 -2.02 -28.11
C ARG A 982 -4.67 -0.93 -27.35
N ALA A 983 -4.90 -1.13 -26.06
CA ALA A 983 -5.48 -0.12 -25.20
C ALA A 983 -4.56 1.10 -25.09
N PHE A 984 -3.26 0.89 -24.85
CA PHE A 984 -2.33 2.01 -24.70
C PHE A 984 -2.29 2.93 -25.92
N VAL A 985 -2.26 2.38 -27.13
CA VAL A 985 -2.35 3.17 -28.38
C VAL A 985 -3.69 3.90 -28.49
N LEU A 986 -4.82 3.26 -28.14
CA LEU A 986 -6.13 3.93 -28.16
C LEU A 986 -6.18 5.13 -27.22
N MET A 987 -5.58 5.02 -26.03
CA MET A 987 -5.60 6.08 -25.03
C MET A 987 -4.67 7.26 -25.37
N GLN A 988 -3.79 7.13 -26.36
CA GLN A 988 -3.10 8.31 -26.91
C GLN A 988 -4.10 9.23 -27.68
N TYR A 989 -5.15 8.65 -28.28
CA TYR A 989 -6.21 9.39 -28.98
C TYR A 989 -7.32 9.86 -28.02
N PHE A 990 -7.73 9.02 -27.08
CA PHE A 990 -8.78 9.35 -26.10
C PHE A 990 -8.30 10.32 -25.01
N GLY A 991 -7.08 10.12 -24.48
CA GLY A 991 -6.43 11.04 -23.56
C GLY A 991 -6.02 12.31 -24.32
N TYR A 992 -4.81 12.33 -24.86
CA TYR A 992 -4.19 13.56 -25.38
C TYR A 992 -5.00 14.29 -26.47
N LEU A 993 -5.62 13.57 -27.43
CA LEU A 993 -6.24 14.22 -28.60
C LEU A 993 -7.76 14.41 -28.50
N ARG A 994 -8.39 14.00 -27.37
CA ARG A 994 -9.85 14.03 -27.12
C ARG A 994 -10.71 13.64 -28.34
N ARG A 995 -10.33 12.59 -29.09
CA ARG A 995 -11.06 12.13 -30.29
C ARG A 995 -10.95 10.64 -30.56
N ASN A 996 -11.76 10.13 -31.49
CA ASN A 996 -11.60 8.76 -31.96
C ASN A 996 -10.41 8.64 -32.96
N PRO A 997 -9.69 7.50 -32.99
CA PRO A 997 -8.59 7.25 -33.92
C PRO A 997 -8.99 7.14 -35.40
N PHE A 998 -10.29 7.19 -35.69
CA PHE A 998 -10.87 7.20 -37.04
C PHE A 998 -11.52 8.54 -37.41
N ASP A 999 -11.48 9.54 -36.52
CA ASP A 999 -12.00 10.89 -36.79
C ASP A 999 -10.97 11.74 -37.57
N SER A 1000 -11.47 12.76 -38.26
CA SER A 1000 -10.64 13.88 -38.77
C SER A 1000 -9.74 14.43 -37.65
N PRO A 1001 -8.44 14.68 -37.90
CA PRO A 1001 -7.76 14.77 -39.20
C PRO A 1001 -7.28 13.45 -39.85
N GLU A 1002 -7.66 12.25 -39.39
CA GLU A 1002 -7.25 10.98 -39.99
C GLU A 1002 -7.62 10.91 -41.50
N PRO A 1003 -6.67 10.94 -42.46
CA PRO A 1003 -6.99 11.19 -43.88
C PRO A 1003 -7.82 10.10 -44.57
N THR A 1004 -7.87 8.91 -43.97
CA THR A 1004 -8.50 7.71 -44.53
C THR A 1004 -9.60 7.12 -43.65
N LEU A 1005 -9.88 7.72 -42.48
CA LEU A 1005 -10.95 7.35 -41.52
C LEU A 1005 -11.02 5.83 -41.21
N ASN A 1006 -9.88 5.14 -41.22
CA ASN A 1006 -9.80 3.66 -41.22
C ASN A 1006 -8.76 3.10 -40.25
N PHE A 1007 -8.45 3.83 -39.17
CA PHE A 1007 -7.46 3.48 -38.14
C PHE A 1007 -6.03 3.28 -38.71
N ALA A 1008 -5.62 3.96 -39.77
CA ALA A 1008 -4.27 3.85 -40.32
C ALA A 1008 -3.21 4.41 -39.35
N GLY A 1009 -3.46 5.58 -38.75
CA GLY A 1009 -2.60 6.15 -37.71
C GLY A 1009 -2.49 5.25 -36.47
N TYR A 1010 -3.62 4.74 -35.97
CA TYR A 1010 -3.65 3.79 -34.85
C TYR A 1010 -2.88 2.51 -35.17
N ASN A 1011 -3.06 1.93 -36.36
CA ASN A 1011 -2.37 0.70 -36.73
C ASN A 1011 -0.87 0.92 -37.00
N PHE A 1012 -0.46 2.11 -37.46
CA PHE A 1012 0.94 2.52 -37.52
C PHE A 1012 1.56 2.57 -36.11
N TRP A 1013 0.91 3.24 -35.16
CA TRP A 1013 1.42 3.35 -33.79
C TRP A 1013 1.44 2.02 -33.04
N LEU A 1014 0.42 1.17 -33.22
CA LEU A 1014 0.42 -0.21 -32.71
C LEU A 1014 1.54 -1.04 -33.34
N GLY A 1015 1.81 -0.85 -34.64
CA GLY A 1015 2.96 -1.46 -35.32
C GLY A 1015 4.30 -1.02 -34.72
N LYS A 1016 4.52 0.29 -34.55
CA LYS A 1016 5.75 0.86 -33.96
C LYS A 1016 5.92 0.41 -32.50
N LEU A 1017 4.88 0.48 -31.67
CA LEU A 1017 4.92 0.05 -30.28
C LEU A 1017 5.27 -1.45 -30.15
N ASN A 1018 4.67 -2.30 -30.98
CA ASN A 1018 4.98 -3.73 -31.00
C ASN A 1018 6.41 -4.01 -31.49
N GLN A 1019 6.95 -3.22 -32.43
CA GLN A 1019 8.35 -3.32 -32.89
C GLN A 1019 9.35 -3.05 -31.74
N PHE A 1020 8.99 -2.22 -30.76
CA PHE A 1020 9.79 -1.94 -29.57
C PHE A 1020 9.30 -2.72 -28.32
N ASN A 1021 8.60 -3.85 -28.51
CA ASN A 1021 8.13 -4.73 -27.43
C ASN A 1021 7.27 -4.03 -26.34
N GLY A 1022 6.55 -2.96 -26.68
CA GLY A 1022 5.77 -2.16 -25.71
C GLY A 1022 6.54 -1.00 -25.06
N ASP A 1023 7.84 -0.83 -25.32
CA ASP A 1023 8.62 0.32 -24.85
C ASP A 1023 8.20 1.58 -25.64
N PHE A 1024 7.38 2.42 -24.99
CA PHE A 1024 6.84 3.64 -25.57
C PHE A 1024 7.83 4.79 -25.67
N VAL A 1025 8.93 4.74 -24.92
CA VAL A 1025 10.02 5.72 -24.98
C VAL A 1025 10.88 5.40 -26.20
N SER A 1026 11.28 4.13 -26.36
CA SER A 1026 11.97 3.63 -27.56
C SER A 1026 11.12 3.74 -28.83
N ALA A 1027 9.80 3.58 -28.73
CA ALA A 1027 8.87 3.85 -29.82
C ALA A 1027 8.57 5.35 -30.03
N GLU A 1028 9.08 6.25 -29.19
CA GLU A 1028 8.80 7.69 -29.17
C GLU A 1028 7.30 8.04 -29.18
N MET A 1029 6.42 7.14 -28.72
CA MET A 1029 4.99 7.24 -29.00
C MET A 1029 4.35 8.35 -28.18
N VAL A 1030 4.41 8.29 -26.85
CA VAL A 1030 3.87 9.34 -25.98
C VAL A 1030 4.45 10.71 -26.38
N LYS A 1031 5.77 10.76 -26.64
CA LYS A 1031 6.46 11.95 -27.15
C LYS A 1031 5.79 12.53 -28.40
N ALA A 1032 5.57 11.72 -29.43
CA ALA A 1032 4.99 12.17 -30.69
C ALA A 1032 3.53 12.65 -30.57
N PHE A 1033 2.80 12.23 -29.54
CA PHE A 1033 1.47 12.79 -29.22
C PHE A 1033 1.60 14.10 -28.43
N ILE A 1034 2.36 14.16 -27.33
CA ILE A 1034 2.46 15.36 -26.49
C ILE A 1034 3.29 16.51 -27.13
N GLU A 1035 4.10 16.22 -28.15
CA GLU A 1035 4.78 17.23 -28.98
C GLU A 1035 4.02 17.54 -30.28
N SER A 1036 2.88 16.86 -30.56
CA SER A 1036 2.10 17.11 -31.77
C SER A 1036 1.47 18.51 -31.78
N SER A 1037 1.26 19.07 -32.97
CA SER A 1037 0.51 20.33 -33.07
C SER A 1037 -0.95 20.14 -32.62
N GLU A 1038 -1.58 19.00 -32.95
CA GLU A 1038 -2.94 18.68 -32.51
C GLU A 1038 -3.12 18.64 -30.98
N TYR A 1039 -2.12 18.19 -30.21
CA TYR A 1039 -2.13 18.30 -28.75
C TYR A 1039 -1.84 19.72 -28.27
N ARG A 1040 -0.85 20.39 -28.87
CA ARG A 1040 -0.42 21.73 -28.45
C ARG A 1040 -1.48 22.80 -28.73
N GLU A 1041 -2.19 22.71 -29.86
CA GLU A 1041 -3.27 23.59 -30.29
C GLU A 1041 -4.52 23.50 -29.39
N ARG A 1042 -4.55 22.55 -28.42
CA ARG A 1042 -5.50 22.56 -27.29
C ARG A 1042 -5.21 23.66 -26.26
N PHE A 1043 -4.00 24.21 -26.25
CA PHE A 1043 -3.45 24.98 -25.12
C PHE A 1043 -2.71 26.26 -25.56
N GLY A 1044 -3.19 26.96 -26.59
CA GLY A 1044 -2.48 28.12 -27.17
C GLY A 1044 -1.60 27.81 -28.41
N PRO A 1045 -0.96 28.84 -29.00
CA PRO A 1045 -0.31 28.78 -30.32
C PRO A 1045 1.07 28.06 -30.41
#